data_AF-A0A0P6WW60-F1
#
_entry.id   AF-A0A0P6WW60-F1
#
_cell.length_a   1.000
_cell.length_b   1.000
_cell.length_c   1.000
_cell.angle_alpha   90.00
_cell.angle_beta   90.00
_cell.angle_gamma   90.00
#
_symmetry.space_group_name_H-M   'P 1'
#
loop_
_entity.id
_entity.type
_entity.pdbx_description
1 polymer ?
#
loop_
_entity_poly.entity_id
_entity_poly.type
_entity_poly.pdbx_seq_one_letter_code
_entity_poly.pdbx_strand_id
1 'polypeptide(L)'
;MKISAIFSLLILLASMGEYPYAMQTGLLADEIVYSQNFNSDSADEWRLQEGWAIVPSENGKALYGSGHVWADLIGKTWDDYYLQFRMNSQSSAVMHANIRLLGTVRYFIGLSRNQSYLSRQDDQNTIHDGLATGRGIGSGWHLIRITVVGGRIEVLCDNRRLFVYTDPNPLTSGGVAFENLTEAATLVDDVIVGIPTQAITTAASAGKTVVAPPNTLKWINTGGPLGGLGYDIRMSPENPDVMYVTDAKAGVFKSIDGGHTWKAINKGISIRAGETGDQIPIFCLTISPTNPDLIWAGTTGQRGAFKSTDAGETWHKMDNGIRFPTLTLRGFAIDPGDNNIVYTAGELSSWEWSGSEQFGGKFDKVKGVVYKTTNGGQLWKEIWRGNNLGRYILIDPRNSNVLYLSTGIFDREAADSDFKTGKQGGEGILKSTDGGQTWHAINNGLKNLYVGSLVMHPTNPDILLAGVGNNTFTEGSGVYITKNGGESWTQTLQLYAVTSVEISAANPNRAYAGNFTEFYRSDDGGMNWIQVNKASEGWGPPGLLGGQPIDFQADPRDPDRLFANAYGGGNFITEDAGRTWKDTSNGYTGSMIRDIAVDPTSPGHVYAVGRSGFFESRNGGSNWDTPNRSFRNNDYHVIALNPSNPSQLVAELNCGRALLYSPDGGRTFTQTYSSPEDNFAWRTLAFAPSDPSVVYAGGIGYQSCGISEPQFEAKGFLRSTDGGLSWADANDAITKNAVVMQIAIHPNKPLTAYAATFNHGLLQTTDGGKTWTNPGKEFSSSTRLTAVEISPADPSVIFAAKYHAGLWVSTDAGINWKRSSNGLISEAFLTDIVFDPIQPQVMYVSDLFSGVYRSVDGGKNWKVINTGLLNRAVNKMSLSSDGLHLYAATEGMGVFRLDLNNQPPASIPERTDDVSIESSGTQNSDTPIQSDSSAVLEQSTENNAPSTHKKVDVNDLFAGCSTIPAVMIFTIPLVKNKRKHHP
;
A
#
# COMPACT_ATOMS: atom_id res chain seq x y z
N MET A 1 -33.03 30.68 -33.93
CA MET A 1 -34.38 30.34 -33.43
C MET A 1 -34.84 29.04 -34.07
N LYS A 2 -35.50 28.17 -33.28
CA LYS A 2 -36.48 27.13 -33.63
C LYS A 2 -36.41 26.37 -34.99
N ILE A 3 -36.29 25.04 -34.84
CA ILE A 3 -37.10 23.98 -35.50
C ILE A 3 -36.99 23.86 -37.04
N SER A 4 -36.23 22.87 -37.51
CA SER A 4 -36.76 21.75 -38.32
C SER A 4 -35.67 20.70 -38.58
N ALA A 5 -35.71 19.57 -37.87
CA ALA A 5 -34.88 18.38 -38.13
C ALA A 5 -35.53 17.11 -37.53
N ILE A 6 -36.81 16.90 -37.86
CA ILE A 6 -37.51 15.62 -37.66
C ILE A 6 -37.54 14.94 -39.04
N PHE A 7 -37.42 13.60 -39.10
CA PHE A 7 -37.22 12.77 -40.30
C PHE A 7 -35.78 12.71 -40.86
N SER A 8 -34.92 12.01 -40.12
CA SER A 8 -33.82 11.17 -40.65
C SER A 8 -33.33 10.11 -39.65
N LEU A 9 -33.70 10.21 -38.37
CA LEU A 9 -33.28 9.27 -37.31
C LEU A 9 -34.32 8.17 -37.03
N LEU A 10 -34.53 7.26 -37.99
CA LEU A 10 -35.51 6.16 -37.85
C LEU A 10 -35.09 4.82 -38.47
N ILE A 11 -33.79 4.64 -38.79
CA ILE A 11 -33.22 3.38 -39.33
C ILE A 11 -31.99 2.94 -38.50
N LEU A 12 -31.89 3.35 -37.22
CA LEU A 12 -30.78 2.92 -36.33
C LEU A 12 -31.20 2.70 -34.87
N LEU A 13 -32.40 2.13 -34.68
CA LEU A 13 -32.95 1.70 -33.37
C LEU A 13 -33.48 0.27 -33.42
N ALA A 14 -32.72 -0.64 -34.04
CA ALA A 14 -33.08 -2.05 -34.22
C ALA A 14 -31.88 -3.02 -34.10
N SER A 15 -30.98 -2.81 -33.12
CA SER A 15 -29.94 -3.80 -32.78
C SER A 15 -29.41 -3.74 -31.34
N MET A 16 -30.08 -3.01 -30.42
CA MET A 16 -29.73 -2.99 -29.00
C MET A 16 -31.00 -3.22 -28.18
N GLY A 17 -31.22 -4.48 -27.82
CA GLY A 17 -32.38 -4.94 -27.07
C GLY A 17 -32.02 -5.33 -25.64
N GLU A 18 -31.63 -4.37 -24.81
CA GLU A 18 -31.67 -4.53 -23.36
C GLU A 18 -32.91 -3.79 -22.82
N TYR A 19 -33.81 -4.52 -22.16
CA TYR A 19 -35.03 -3.97 -21.56
C TYR A 19 -34.73 -3.38 -20.17
N PRO A 20 -34.97 -2.08 -19.92
CA PRO A 20 -34.84 -1.51 -18.58
C PRO A 20 -36.11 -1.78 -17.76
N TYR A 21 -36.10 -2.86 -16.97
CA TYR A 21 -37.15 -3.12 -15.97
C TYR A 21 -36.83 -2.43 -14.63
N ALA A 22 -36.89 -1.09 -14.62
CA ALA A 22 -36.62 -0.29 -13.42
C ALA A 22 -37.55 0.92 -13.30
N MET A 23 -38.81 0.69 -12.92
CA MET A 23 -39.61 1.71 -12.22
C MET A 23 -40.80 1.10 -11.45
N GLN A 24 -41.18 1.76 -10.35
CA GLN A 24 -42.30 1.43 -9.45
C GLN A 24 -42.16 0.24 -8.47
N THR A 25 -41.11 0.23 -7.65
CA THR A 25 -41.25 0.21 -6.17
C THR A 25 -40.02 0.87 -5.55
N GLY A 26 -40.17 1.55 -4.41
CA GLY A 26 -39.07 2.26 -3.73
C GLY A 26 -38.16 1.32 -2.92
N LEU A 27 -37.51 0.37 -3.59
CA LEU A 27 -36.48 -0.49 -3.02
C LEU A 27 -35.12 -0.12 -3.66
N LEU A 28 -34.07 -0.06 -2.85
CA LEU A 28 -32.70 0.03 -3.34
C LEU A 28 -32.38 -1.24 -4.15
N ALA A 29 -31.57 -1.11 -5.19
CA ALA A 29 -31.12 -2.27 -5.96
C ALA A 29 -30.20 -3.15 -5.11
N ASP A 30 -30.45 -4.46 -5.08
CA ASP A 30 -29.65 -5.41 -4.31
C ASP A 30 -28.19 -5.46 -4.83
N GLU A 31 -27.19 -5.43 -3.93
CA GLU A 31 -25.76 -5.48 -4.31
C GLU A 31 -25.40 -6.86 -4.87
N ILE A 32 -24.87 -6.90 -6.10
CA ILE A 32 -24.33 -8.13 -6.71
C ILE A 32 -22.88 -8.31 -6.26
N VAL A 33 -22.58 -9.42 -5.60
CA VAL A 33 -21.24 -9.76 -5.08
C VAL A 33 -20.54 -10.84 -5.89
N TYR A 34 -21.26 -11.54 -6.76
CA TYR A 34 -20.73 -12.47 -7.74
C TYR A 34 -21.67 -12.59 -8.95
N SER A 35 -21.13 -12.72 -10.16
CA SER A 35 -21.88 -13.04 -11.36
C SER A 35 -21.05 -13.89 -12.33
N GLN A 36 -21.71 -14.83 -13.01
CA GLN A 36 -21.14 -15.65 -14.09
C GLN A 36 -22.23 -16.03 -15.09
N ASN A 37 -22.01 -15.73 -16.36
CA ASN A 37 -22.97 -15.93 -17.46
C ASN A 37 -22.45 -16.89 -18.55
N PHE A 38 -21.35 -17.60 -18.29
CA PHE A 38 -20.76 -18.68 -19.10
C PHE A 38 -20.61 -18.40 -20.62
N ASN A 39 -20.64 -17.13 -21.05
CA ASN A 39 -20.54 -16.75 -22.46
C ASN A 39 -19.09 -16.77 -22.99
N SER A 40 -18.10 -16.76 -22.10
CA SER A 40 -16.72 -17.12 -22.40
C SER A 40 -16.52 -18.64 -22.34
N ASP A 41 -15.44 -19.14 -22.94
CA ASP A 41 -15.04 -20.56 -22.80
C ASP A 41 -14.36 -20.88 -21.45
N SER A 42 -14.53 -20.01 -20.44
CA SER A 42 -13.91 -20.14 -19.11
C SER A 42 -14.97 -20.25 -18.01
N ALA A 43 -14.72 -21.18 -17.10
CA ALA A 43 -15.38 -21.28 -15.80
C ALA A 43 -14.31 -21.45 -14.71
N ASP A 44 -13.23 -20.67 -14.75
CA ASP A 44 -12.02 -20.89 -13.92
C ASP A 44 -12.29 -20.80 -12.40
N GLU A 45 -13.38 -20.16 -11.99
CA GLU A 45 -13.82 -20.13 -10.58
C GLU A 45 -14.73 -21.31 -10.20
N TRP A 46 -15.06 -22.21 -11.12
CA TRP A 46 -15.87 -23.41 -10.88
C TRP A 46 -15.04 -24.69 -11.01
N ARG A 47 -15.16 -25.58 -10.01
CA ARG A 47 -14.66 -26.95 -10.10
C ARG A 47 -15.74 -27.80 -10.74
N LEU A 48 -15.57 -28.09 -12.03
CA LEU A 48 -16.47 -28.93 -12.82
C LEU A 48 -15.99 -30.40 -12.77
N GLN A 49 -16.88 -31.32 -12.40
CA GLN A 49 -16.64 -32.76 -12.57
C GLN A 49 -16.88 -33.18 -14.03
N GLU A 50 -16.28 -34.30 -14.43
CA GLU A 50 -16.47 -34.91 -15.76
C GLU A 50 -17.95 -35.23 -16.02
N GLY A 51 -18.60 -34.45 -16.88
CA GLY A 51 -20.05 -34.45 -17.08
C GLY A 51 -20.68 -33.05 -17.03
N TRP A 52 -19.94 -32.04 -16.53
CA TRP A 52 -20.25 -30.61 -16.69
C TRP A 52 -19.33 -29.96 -17.74
N ALA A 53 -19.91 -29.15 -18.63
CA ALA A 53 -19.18 -28.41 -19.68
C ALA A 53 -19.94 -27.15 -20.12
N ILE A 54 -19.21 -26.14 -20.61
CA ILE A 54 -19.85 -24.99 -21.30
C ILE A 54 -20.22 -25.43 -22.72
N VAL A 55 -21.48 -25.21 -23.11
CA VAL A 55 -22.01 -25.59 -24.43
C VAL A 55 -22.79 -24.43 -25.09
N PRO A 56 -22.93 -24.41 -26.43
CA PRO A 56 -23.80 -23.46 -27.12
C PRO A 56 -25.25 -23.54 -26.62
N SER A 57 -25.89 -22.38 -26.49
CA SER A 57 -27.25 -22.19 -25.98
C SER A 57 -27.99 -21.13 -26.81
N GLU A 58 -29.30 -21.03 -26.63
CA GLU A 58 -30.20 -20.16 -27.40
C GLU A 58 -29.79 -18.68 -27.40
N ASN A 59 -29.12 -18.21 -26.33
CA ASN A 59 -28.65 -16.83 -26.17
C ASN A 59 -27.12 -16.72 -25.98
N GLY A 60 -26.33 -17.67 -26.53
CA GLY A 60 -24.87 -17.65 -26.43
C GLY A 60 -24.31 -19.01 -25.99
N LYS A 61 -23.80 -19.09 -24.77
CA LYS A 61 -23.35 -20.34 -24.15
C LYS A 61 -23.94 -20.48 -22.74
N ALA A 62 -23.98 -21.71 -22.23
CA ALA A 62 -24.48 -22.01 -20.89
C ALA A 62 -23.72 -23.20 -20.30
N LEU A 63 -23.73 -23.34 -18.97
CA LEU A 63 -23.16 -24.48 -18.28
C LEU A 63 -24.13 -25.68 -18.35
N TYR A 64 -23.79 -26.69 -19.13
CA TYR A 64 -24.53 -27.95 -19.23
C TYR A 64 -23.94 -29.00 -18.30
N GLY A 65 -24.80 -29.73 -17.60
CA GLY A 65 -24.43 -30.92 -16.85
C GLY A 65 -25.34 -32.10 -17.17
N SER A 66 -24.77 -33.32 -17.14
CA SER A 66 -25.54 -34.56 -17.24
C SER A 66 -24.95 -35.71 -16.42
N GLY A 67 -25.82 -36.49 -15.77
CA GLY A 67 -25.42 -37.59 -14.88
C GLY A 67 -25.25 -37.15 -13.42
N HIS A 68 -24.83 -38.05 -12.52
CA HIS A 68 -24.62 -37.69 -11.11
C HIS A 68 -23.27 -36.99 -10.91
N VAL A 69 -23.24 -35.67 -11.13
CA VAL A 69 -22.01 -34.86 -11.21
C VAL A 69 -22.17 -33.48 -10.57
N TRP A 70 -21.07 -32.96 -10.03
CA TRP A 70 -21.00 -31.66 -9.34
C TRP A 70 -20.28 -30.56 -10.13
N ALA A 71 -20.79 -29.34 -9.97
CA ALA A 71 -20.14 -28.09 -10.32
C ALA A 71 -20.10 -27.20 -9.07
N ASP A 72 -18.91 -27.02 -8.48
CA ASP A 72 -18.72 -26.25 -7.24
C ASP A 72 -18.14 -24.87 -7.51
N LEU A 73 -18.68 -23.81 -6.91
CA LEU A 73 -18.05 -22.49 -6.92
C LEU A 73 -16.89 -22.44 -5.91
N ILE A 74 -15.66 -22.28 -6.39
CA ILE A 74 -14.43 -22.49 -5.62
C ILE A 74 -14.18 -21.32 -4.66
N GLY A 75 -13.95 -21.63 -3.38
CA GLY A 75 -13.34 -20.70 -2.41
C GLY A 75 -14.20 -19.51 -1.98
N LYS A 76 -15.47 -19.44 -2.40
CA LYS A 76 -16.41 -18.38 -2.00
C LYS A 76 -17.50 -18.95 -1.08
N THR A 77 -17.80 -18.21 -0.01
CA THR A 77 -18.85 -18.54 0.97
C THR A 77 -19.58 -17.28 1.37
N TRP A 78 -20.89 -17.39 1.64
CA TRP A 78 -21.70 -16.26 2.05
C TRP A 78 -22.55 -16.57 3.29
N ASP A 79 -22.74 -15.54 4.10
CA ASP A 79 -23.73 -15.53 5.17
C ASP A 79 -25.12 -15.31 4.53
N ASP A 80 -25.71 -14.13 4.60
CA ASP A 80 -27.05 -13.90 4.02
C ASP A 80 -26.95 -13.39 2.58
N TYR A 81 -27.62 -14.08 1.64
CA TYR A 81 -27.57 -13.81 0.21
C TYR A 81 -28.86 -14.22 -0.50
N TYR A 82 -29.02 -13.77 -1.74
CA TYR A 82 -29.81 -14.48 -2.73
C TYR A 82 -28.90 -15.08 -3.79
N LEU A 83 -29.17 -16.33 -4.16
CA LEU A 83 -28.64 -16.99 -5.33
C LEU A 83 -29.72 -16.90 -6.42
N GLN A 84 -29.40 -16.28 -7.54
CA GLN A 84 -30.25 -16.22 -8.72
C GLN A 84 -29.53 -16.92 -9.88
N PHE A 85 -30.25 -17.67 -10.70
CA PHE A 85 -29.73 -18.28 -11.93
C PHE A 85 -30.88 -18.63 -12.87
N ARG A 86 -30.61 -18.66 -14.18
CA ARG A 86 -31.50 -19.30 -15.15
C ARG A 86 -31.22 -20.80 -15.17
N MET A 87 -32.27 -21.61 -15.27
CA MET A 87 -32.20 -23.06 -15.38
C MET A 87 -33.11 -23.56 -16.51
N ASN A 88 -32.65 -24.52 -17.30
CA ASN A 88 -33.50 -25.30 -18.20
C ASN A 88 -33.27 -26.80 -18.00
N SER A 89 -34.26 -27.44 -17.37
CA SER A 89 -34.25 -28.87 -17.06
C SER A 89 -34.59 -29.66 -18.33
N GLN A 90 -33.62 -30.40 -18.87
CA GLN A 90 -33.75 -31.19 -20.10
C GLN A 90 -34.44 -32.55 -19.87
N SER A 91 -34.40 -33.07 -18.65
CA SER A 91 -35.04 -34.31 -18.20
C SER A 91 -36.17 -34.05 -17.19
N SER A 92 -36.84 -35.11 -16.69
CA SER A 92 -37.75 -35.02 -15.52
C SER A 92 -37.07 -35.26 -14.17
N ALA A 93 -35.80 -35.68 -14.16
CA ALA A 93 -35.01 -35.89 -12.95
C ALA A 93 -34.58 -34.57 -12.28
N VAL A 94 -34.02 -34.67 -11.08
CA VAL A 94 -33.75 -33.55 -10.17
C VAL A 94 -32.32 -33.05 -10.28
N MET A 95 -32.16 -31.73 -10.29
CA MET A 95 -30.91 -31.05 -9.98
C MET A 95 -31.02 -30.43 -8.58
N HIS A 96 -29.98 -30.56 -7.76
CA HIS A 96 -29.82 -29.91 -6.47
C HIS A 96 -29.06 -28.59 -6.64
N ALA A 97 -29.72 -27.48 -6.31
CA ALA A 97 -29.03 -26.23 -5.99
C ALA A 97 -28.61 -26.28 -4.52
N ASN A 98 -27.31 -26.46 -4.27
CA ASN A 98 -26.73 -26.53 -2.93
C ASN A 98 -26.40 -25.11 -2.45
N ILE A 99 -26.85 -24.77 -1.24
CA ILE A 99 -26.58 -23.48 -0.59
C ILE A 99 -26.06 -23.72 0.84
N ARG A 100 -25.29 -22.77 1.39
CA ARG A 100 -24.58 -22.94 2.67
C ARG A 100 -23.66 -24.18 2.68
N LEU A 101 -23.01 -24.47 1.54
CA LEU A 101 -22.16 -25.65 1.38
C LEU A 101 -20.81 -25.49 2.11
N LEU A 102 -20.54 -26.36 3.08
CA LEU A 102 -19.28 -26.48 3.82
C LEU A 102 -18.93 -27.96 4.02
N GLY A 103 -18.01 -28.49 3.22
CA GLY A 103 -17.70 -29.92 3.21
C GLY A 103 -18.91 -30.72 2.71
N THR A 104 -19.49 -31.57 3.57
CA THR A 104 -20.76 -32.28 3.28
C THR A 104 -22.00 -31.55 3.81
N VAL A 105 -21.82 -30.61 4.73
CA VAL A 105 -22.89 -29.85 5.39
C VAL A 105 -23.48 -28.84 4.40
N ARG A 106 -24.80 -28.87 4.19
CA ARG A 106 -25.49 -28.01 3.21
C ARG A 106 -27.01 -28.05 3.35
N TYR A 107 -27.67 -27.03 2.83
CA TYR A 107 -29.02 -27.20 2.29
C TYR A 107 -28.92 -27.58 0.82
N PHE A 108 -29.83 -28.44 0.36
CA PHE A 108 -29.95 -28.77 -1.05
C PHE A 108 -31.41 -28.64 -1.50
N ILE A 109 -31.61 -27.78 -2.51
CA ILE A 109 -32.91 -27.50 -3.10
C ILE A 109 -33.05 -28.35 -4.35
N GLY A 110 -33.92 -29.36 -4.31
CA GLY A 110 -34.27 -30.15 -5.48
C GLY A 110 -35.17 -29.37 -6.43
N LEU A 111 -34.76 -29.28 -7.70
CA LEU A 111 -35.49 -28.63 -8.79
C LEU A 111 -35.68 -29.62 -9.95
N SER A 112 -36.92 -29.80 -10.38
CA SER A 112 -37.30 -30.64 -11.52
C SER A 112 -38.56 -30.11 -12.22
N ARG A 113 -38.87 -30.64 -13.40
CA ARG A 113 -40.10 -30.31 -14.14
C ARG A 113 -41.39 -30.56 -13.33
N ASN A 114 -41.39 -31.56 -12.44
CA ASN A 114 -42.60 -32.05 -11.76
C ASN A 114 -42.72 -31.56 -10.29
N GLN A 115 -41.60 -31.47 -9.57
CA GLN A 115 -41.57 -31.11 -8.15
C GLN A 115 -40.36 -30.25 -7.78
N SER A 116 -40.47 -29.55 -6.66
CA SER A 116 -39.35 -28.93 -5.96
C SER A 116 -39.38 -29.28 -4.46
N TYR A 117 -38.23 -29.32 -3.81
CA TYR A 117 -38.13 -29.59 -2.37
C TYR A 117 -36.89 -28.97 -1.74
N LEU A 118 -36.87 -28.93 -0.41
CA LEU A 118 -35.73 -28.55 0.41
C LEU A 118 -35.39 -29.69 1.39
N SER A 119 -34.11 -30.05 1.42
CA SER A 119 -33.52 -30.96 2.41
C SER A 119 -32.24 -30.33 2.99
N ARG A 120 -31.77 -30.85 4.12
CA ARG A 120 -30.53 -30.40 4.79
C ARG A 120 -29.66 -31.60 5.17
N GLN A 121 -28.36 -31.51 4.94
CA GLN A 121 -27.36 -32.40 5.52
C GLN A 121 -26.61 -31.64 6.62
N ASP A 122 -26.60 -32.16 7.84
CA ASP A 122 -25.97 -31.52 9.01
C ASP A 122 -24.51 -31.94 9.25
N ASP A 123 -23.91 -31.40 10.30
CA ASP A 123 -22.52 -31.65 10.74
C ASP A 123 -22.29 -33.07 11.28
N GLN A 124 -23.36 -33.75 11.69
CA GLN A 124 -23.36 -35.19 12.02
C GLN A 124 -23.54 -36.06 10.77
N ASN A 125 -23.53 -35.45 9.58
CA ASN A 125 -23.73 -36.10 8.29
C ASN A 125 -25.12 -36.76 8.16
N THR A 126 -26.10 -36.31 8.95
CA THR A 126 -27.50 -36.78 8.91
C THR A 126 -28.29 -35.95 7.90
N ILE A 127 -29.09 -36.62 7.07
CA ILE A 127 -29.97 -35.98 6.08
C ILE A 127 -31.36 -35.80 6.69
N HIS A 128 -31.83 -34.55 6.69
CA HIS A 128 -33.17 -34.13 7.09
C HIS A 128 -33.95 -33.79 5.82
N ASP A 129 -34.72 -34.77 5.33
CA ASP A 129 -35.50 -34.62 4.09
C ASP A 129 -36.88 -34.00 4.30
N GLY A 130 -37.39 -33.35 3.25
CA GLY A 130 -38.78 -32.88 3.20
C GLY A 130 -39.09 -31.65 4.06
N LEU A 131 -38.08 -30.83 4.37
CA LEU A 131 -38.22 -29.59 5.16
C LEU A 131 -39.22 -28.61 4.53
N ALA A 132 -39.25 -28.57 3.19
CA ALA A 132 -40.32 -27.96 2.42
C ALA A 132 -40.50 -28.70 1.09
N THR A 133 -41.70 -28.61 0.51
CA THR A 133 -42.01 -29.12 -0.83
C THR A 133 -42.81 -28.07 -1.62
N GLY A 134 -42.67 -28.11 -2.94
CA GLY A 134 -43.31 -27.19 -3.87
C GLY A 134 -43.56 -27.85 -5.23
N ARG A 135 -44.24 -27.13 -6.12
CA ARG A 135 -44.49 -27.59 -7.49
C ARG A 135 -43.19 -27.58 -8.31
N GLY A 136 -43.17 -28.35 -9.40
CA GLY A 136 -42.09 -28.29 -10.38
C GLY A 136 -41.98 -26.94 -11.08
N ILE A 137 -40.80 -26.70 -11.66
CA ILE A 137 -40.48 -25.45 -12.36
C ILE A 137 -41.19 -25.36 -13.71
N GLY A 138 -41.34 -26.50 -14.40
CA GLY A 138 -41.85 -26.56 -15.78
C GLY A 138 -40.78 -27.00 -16.77
N SER A 139 -41.03 -26.82 -18.05
CA SER A 139 -40.09 -27.10 -19.15
C SER A 139 -39.72 -25.82 -19.88
N GLY A 140 -38.44 -25.64 -20.20
CA GLY A 140 -37.91 -24.42 -20.79
C GLY A 140 -36.98 -23.69 -19.81
N TRP A 141 -36.56 -22.49 -20.18
CA TRP A 141 -35.75 -21.62 -19.33
C TRP A 141 -36.62 -20.93 -18.28
N HIS A 142 -36.21 -21.04 -17.02
CA HIS A 142 -36.85 -20.43 -15.86
C HIS A 142 -35.83 -19.67 -15.02
N LEU A 143 -36.19 -18.49 -14.50
CA LEU A 143 -35.39 -17.74 -13.54
C LEU A 143 -35.66 -18.26 -12.13
N ILE A 144 -34.66 -18.92 -11.54
CA ILE A 144 -34.69 -19.37 -10.16
C ILE A 144 -34.06 -18.29 -9.27
N ARG A 145 -34.71 -17.97 -8.14
CA ARG A 145 -34.14 -17.13 -7.09
C ARG A 145 -34.35 -17.77 -5.73
N ILE A 146 -33.25 -18.04 -5.03
CA ILE A 146 -33.19 -18.65 -3.71
C ILE A 146 -32.64 -17.59 -2.76
N THR A 147 -33.49 -16.98 -1.93
CA THR A 147 -33.10 -15.98 -0.93
C THR A 147 -32.94 -16.66 0.43
N VAL A 148 -31.76 -16.58 1.01
CA VAL A 148 -31.42 -17.15 2.33
C VAL A 148 -30.95 -16.04 3.27
N VAL A 149 -31.72 -15.79 4.33
CA VAL A 149 -31.46 -14.73 5.33
C VAL A 149 -31.69 -15.29 6.73
N GLY A 150 -30.63 -15.37 7.54
CA GLY A 150 -30.62 -16.15 8.76
C GLY A 150 -31.04 -17.60 8.47
N GLY A 151 -32.06 -18.08 9.17
CA GLY A 151 -32.68 -19.37 8.91
C GLY A 151 -33.82 -19.39 7.88
N ARG A 152 -34.24 -18.23 7.36
CA ARG A 152 -35.32 -18.14 6.36
C ARG A 152 -34.77 -18.43 4.96
N ILE A 153 -35.33 -19.45 4.30
CA ILE A 153 -35.04 -19.81 2.92
C ILE A 153 -36.33 -19.65 2.10
N GLU A 154 -36.29 -18.82 1.06
CA GLU A 154 -37.40 -18.61 0.14
C GLU A 154 -36.96 -18.90 -1.29
N VAL A 155 -37.72 -19.74 -2.00
CA VAL A 155 -37.42 -20.15 -3.38
C VAL A 155 -38.52 -19.66 -4.30
N LEU A 156 -38.14 -18.92 -5.34
CA LEU A 156 -38.99 -18.46 -6.43
C LEU A 156 -38.52 -19.04 -7.77
N CYS A 157 -39.47 -19.24 -8.68
CA CYS A 157 -39.29 -19.59 -10.07
C CYS A 157 -40.15 -18.63 -10.90
N ASP A 158 -39.55 -17.80 -11.75
CA ASP A 158 -40.22 -16.72 -12.51
C ASP A 158 -41.10 -15.82 -11.62
N ASN A 159 -40.54 -15.37 -10.48
CA ASN A 159 -41.23 -14.62 -9.41
C ASN A 159 -42.43 -15.35 -8.76
N ARG A 160 -42.79 -16.57 -9.18
CA ARG A 160 -43.74 -17.44 -8.50
C ARG A 160 -43.00 -18.21 -7.39
N ARG A 161 -43.35 -17.90 -6.14
CA ARG A 161 -42.85 -18.60 -4.95
C ARG A 161 -43.19 -20.10 -4.99
N LEU A 162 -42.17 -20.96 -4.93
CA LEU A 162 -42.30 -22.41 -4.81
C LEU A 162 -42.58 -22.81 -3.36
N PHE A 163 -41.77 -22.33 -2.42
CA PHE A 163 -41.94 -22.50 -0.98
C PHE A 163 -41.14 -21.46 -0.17
N VAL A 164 -41.44 -21.39 1.13
CA VAL A 164 -40.63 -20.71 2.16
C VAL A 164 -40.47 -21.68 3.32
N TYR A 165 -39.26 -21.75 3.87
CA TYR A 165 -38.93 -22.48 5.08
C TYR A 165 -38.19 -21.55 6.05
N THR A 166 -38.28 -21.83 7.34
CA THR A 166 -37.45 -21.18 8.36
C THR A 166 -36.89 -22.26 9.27
N ASP A 167 -35.58 -22.48 9.18
CA ASP A 167 -34.87 -23.43 10.04
C ASP A 167 -34.67 -22.81 11.43
N PRO A 168 -35.13 -23.47 12.52
CA PRO A 168 -34.87 -23.00 13.88
C PRO A 168 -33.40 -23.13 14.30
N ASN A 169 -32.62 -23.99 13.65
CA ASN A 169 -31.19 -24.22 13.90
C ASN A 169 -30.41 -24.15 12.57
N PRO A 170 -30.24 -22.94 11.99
CA PRO A 170 -29.85 -22.80 10.60
C PRO A 170 -28.36 -23.00 10.33
N LEU A 171 -28.03 -23.45 9.12
CA LEU A 171 -26.65 -23.39 8.61
C LEU A 171 -26.29 -21.92 8.31
N THR A 172 -25.19 -21.45 8.91
CA THR A 172 -24.92 -20.00 9.08
C THR A 172 -23.96 -19.38 8.07
N SER A 173 -23.25 -20.19 7.28
CA SER A 173 -22.40 -19.74 6.17
C SER A 173 -22.16 -20.87 5.17
N GLY A 174 -21.62 -20.58 3.99
CA GLY A 174 -21.12 -21.58 3.04
C GLY A 174 -21.27 -21.21 1.57
N GLY A 175 -20.74 -22.06 0.70
CA GLY A 175 -20.70 -21.84 -0.74
C GLY A 175 -21.98 -22.24 -1.48
N VAL A 176 -21.89 -22.18 -2.82
CA VAL A 176 -22.93 -22.60 -3.77
C VAL A 176 -22.36 -23.67 -4.70
N ALA A 177 -23.15 -24.69 -5.00
CA ALA A 177 -22.82 -25.71 -6.00
C ALA A 177 -24.07 -26.27 -6.67
N PHE A 178 -23.92 -26.76 -7.91
CA PHE A 178 -24.97 -27.51 -8.61
C PHE A 178 -24.60 -28.99 -8.66
N GLU A 179 -25.51 -29.86 -8.20
CA GLU A 179 -25.39 -31.32 -8.29
C GLU A 179 -26.53 -31.84 -9.15
N ASN A 180 -26.23 -32.41 -10.32
CA ASN A 180 -27.22 -33.22 -11.03
C ASN A 180 -27.28 -34.61 -10.38
N LEU A 181 -28.45 -35.25 -10.37
CA LEU A 181 -28.59 -36.67 -10.03
C LEU A 181 -28.49 -37.56 -11.28
N THR A 182 -28.44 -38.89 -11.09
CA THR A 182 -28.05 -39.90 -12.12
C THR A 182 -28.74 -39.78 -13.49
N GLU A 183 -29.99 -39.32 -13.54
CA GLU A 183 -30.76 -39.15 -14.78
C GLU A 183 -31.02 -37.67 -15.15
N ALA A 184 -30.43 -36.74 -14.41
CA ALA A 184 -30.62 -35.31 -14.63
C ALA A 184 -29.73 -34.79 -15.76
N ALA A 185 -30.33 -34.00 -16.64
CA ALA A 185 -29.65 -33.17 -17.62
C ALA A 185 -30.18 -31.74 -17.49
N THR A 186 -29.28 -30.78 -17.32
CA THR A 186 -29.61 -29.41 -16.91
C THR A 186 -28.70 -28.41 -17.61
N LEU A 187 -29.26 -27.33 -18.15
CA LEU A 187 -28.53 -26.11 -18.48
C LEU A 187 -28.70 -25.09 -17.36
N VAL A 188 -27.60 -24.43 -16.97
CA VAL A 188 -27.56 -23.34 -15.99
C VAL A 188 -26.86 -22.13 -16.61
N ASP A 189 -27.38 -20.94 -16.36
CA ASP A 189 -26.85 -19.69 -16.89
C ASP A 189 -27.18 -18.48 -15.99
N ASP A 190 -26.57 -17.32 -16.22
CA ASP A 190 -26.74 -16.06 -15.46
C ASP A 190 -26.74 -16.26 -13.94
N VAL A 191 -25.75 -17.00 -13.43
CA VAL A 191 -25.58 -17.23 -11.99
C VAL A 191 -25.14 -15.93 -11.34
N ILE A 192 -25.94 -15.45 -10.39
CA ILE A 192 -25.71 -14.23 -9.60
C ILE A 192 -25.82 -14.60 -8.13
N VAL A 193 -24.85 -14.15 -7.32
CA VAL A 193 -25.02 -14.07 -5.87
C VAL A 193 -25.01 -12.60 -5.48
N GLY A 194 -26.02 -12.18 -4.72
CA GLY A 194 -26.15 -10.81 -4.23
C GLY A 194 -26.70 -10.74 -2.82
N ILE A 195 -26.64 -9.56 -2.21
CA ILE A 195 -27.06 -9.34 -0.82
C ILE A 195 -28.47 -8.73 -0.79
N PRO A 196 -29.46 -9.37 -0.15
CA PRO A 196 -30.86 -8.92 -0.20
C PRO A 196 -31.11 -7.69 0.69
N THR A 197 -31.69 -6.64 0.10
CA THR A 197 -31.88 -5.32 0.72
C THR A 197 -32.79 -5.30 1.97
N GLN A 198 -33.69 -6.28 2.13
CA GLN A 198 -34.69 -6.30 3.23
C GLN A 198 -34.17 -6.78 4.60
N ALA A 199 -32.87 -6.95 4.80
CA ALA A 199 -32.29 -7.20 6.13
C ALA A 199 -32.39 -5.97 7.09
N ILE A 200 -32.86 -4.82 6.60
CA ILE A 200 -32.93 -3.55 7.31
C ILE A 200 -34.36 -2.98 7.23
N THR A 201 -35.23 -3.23 8.23
CA THR A 201 -36.35 -2.34 8.70
C THR A 201 -37.37 -2.99 9.67
N THR A 202 -36.95 -3.47 10.85
CA THR A 202 -37.87 -3.59 12.03
C THR A 202 -37.13 -3.41 13.36
N ALA A 203 -36.53 -2.24 13.60
CA ALA A 203 -35.94 -1.90 14.91
C ALA A 203 -35.98 -0.40 15.28
N ALA A 204 -36.61 0.45 14.46
CA ALA A 204 -36.58 1.91 14.62
C ALA A 204 -37.70 2.46 15.52
N SER A 205 -37.86 1.93 16.75
CA SER A 205 -38.77 2.53 17.74
C SER A 205 -38.45 2.19 19.21
N ALA A 206 -37.17 2.21 19.60
CA ALA A 206 -36.73 2.42 20.97
C ALA A 206 -35.25 2.83 20.96
N GLY A 207 -34.86 3.88 21.67
CA GLY A 207 -33.47 4.33 21.70
C GLY A 207 -32.56 3.32 22.42
N LYS A 208 -31.80 2.52 21.65
CA LYS A 208 -30.63 1.74 22.09
C LYS A 208 -29.79 1.28 20.90
N THR A 209 -28.49 1.60 20.94
CA THR A 209 -27.38 0.89 20.26
C THR A 209 -27.63 0.39 18.84
N VAL A 210 -27.27 1.21 17.83
CA VAL A 210 -27.04 0.71 16.47
C VAL A 210 -25.68 0.00 16.45
N VAL A 211 -25.70 -1.31 16.71
CA VAL A 211 -24.59 -2.18 16.31
C VAL A 211 -24.93 -2.70 14.92
N ALA A 212 -24.30 -2.13 13.90
CA ALA A 212 -24.42 -2.62 12.54
C ALA A 212 -23.98 -4.11 12.47
N PRO A 213 -24.76 -5.00 11.81
CA PRO A 213 -24.35 -6.38 11.58
C PRO A 213 -22.99 -6.41 10.84
N PRO A 214 -22.10 -7.38 11.13
CA PRO A 214 -20.80 -7.48 10.45
C PRO A 214 -20.89 -7.47 8.91
N ASN A 215 -22.00 -7.98 8.37
CA ASN A 215 -22.23 -8.13 6.94
C ASN A 215 -22.65 -6.82 6.25
N THR A 216 -22.92 -5.74 7.00
CA THR A 216 -23.15 -4.39 6.46
C THR A 216 -21.99 -3.44 6.74
N LEU A 217 -20.93 -3.89 7.44
CA LEU A 217 -19.74 -3.08 7.71
C LEU A 217 -18.87 -3.04 6.45
N LYS A 218 -18.64 -1.83 5.92
CA LYS A 218 -17.82 -1.60 4.73
C LYS A 218 -16.80 -0.50 5.01
N TRP A 219 -15.52 -0.85 4.93
CA TRP A 219 -14.43 0.11 5.03
C TRP A 219 -14.43 1.07 3.84
N ILE A 220 -14.10 2.31 4.16
CA ILE A 220 -13.93 3.42 3.24
C ILE A 220 -12.42 3.66 3.13
N ASN A 221 -11.86 3.51 1.92
CA ASN A 221 -10.52 4.01 1.64
C ASN A 221 -10.54 5.53 1.74
N THR A 222 -9.71 6.11 2.61
CA THR A 222 -9.67 7.57 2.79
C THR A 222 -8.88 8.30 1.69
N GLY A 223 -8.15 7.57 0.84
CA GLY A 223 -7.38 8.12 -0.27
C GLY A 223 -6.03 8.73 0.12
N GLY A 224 -5.64 8.61 1.39
CA GLY A 224 -4.40 9.15 1.92
C GLY A 224 -4.05 8.57 3.31
N PRO A 225 -3.10 9.20 4.04
CA PRO A 225 -2.28 10.32 3.60
C PRO A 225 -1.29 9.92 2.50
N LEU A 226 -0.55 10.91 1.98
CA LEU A 226 0.43 10.71 0.91
C LEU A 226 1.56 9.75 1.31
N GLY A 227 2.22 9.21 0.31
CA GLY A 227 3.32 8.27 0.44
C GLY A 227 3.14 7.05 -0.45
N GLY A 228 4.20 6.26 -0.52
CA GLY A 228 4.28 5.07 -1.37
C GLY A 228 5.71 4.70 -1.69
N LEU A 229 5.86 3.66 -2.50
CA LEU A 229 7.10 3.28 -3.15
C LEU A 229 6.92 3.55 -4.65
N GLY A 230 6.84 4.83 -4.99
CA GLY A 230 6.78 5.31 -6.37
C GLY A 230 8.06 4.99 -7.15
N TYR A 231 7.92 4.63 -8.42
CA TYR A 231 9.04 4.21 -9.27
C TYR A 231 9.08 4.80 -10.68
N ASP A 232 7.96 5.26 -11.24
CA ASP A 232 7.85 5.61 -12.66
C ASP A 232 6.76 6.69 -12.87
N ILE A 233 6.99 7.57 -13.85
CA ILE A 233 6.04 8.60 -14.29
C ILE A 233 6.07 8.70 -15.83
N ARG A 234 4.89 8.60 -16.46
CA ARG A 234 4.73 8.76 -17.92
C ARG A 234 3.55 9.65 -18.27
N MET A 235 3.81 10.76 -18.94
CA MET A 235 2.85 11.58 -19.67
C MET A 235 2.51 10.93 -21.02
N SER A 236 1.25 11.00 -21.44
CA SER A 236 0.85 10.64 -22.80
C SER A 236 1.47 11.62 -23.81
N PRO A 237 2.05 11.15 -24.93
CA PRO A 237 2.68 12.02 -25.93
C PRO A 237 1.66 12.85 -26.72
N GLU A 238 0.38 12.46 -26.76
CA GLU A 238 -0.69 13.25 -27.40
C GLU A 238 -1.29 14.31 -26.48
N ASN A 239 -1.38 14.02 -25.17
CA ASN A 239 -1.90 14.94 -24.17
C ASN A 239 -1.15 14.76 -22.84
N PRO A 240 -0.19 15.62 -22.51
CA PRO A 240 0.60 15.50 -21.28
C PRO A 240 -0.21 15.65 -19.99
N ASP A 241 -1.47 16.11 -20.05
CA ASP A 241 -2.36 16.12 -18.88
C ASP A 241 -2.96 14.75 -18.56
N VAL A 242 -2.80 13.76 -19.45
CA VAL A 242 -3.06 12.34 -19.16
C VAL A 242 -1.74 11.69 -18.76
N MET A 243 -1.65 11.23 -17.52
CA MET A 243 -0.40 10.79 -16.89
C MET A 243 -0.58 9.48 -16.12
N TYR A 244 0.50 8.71 -15.98
CA TYR A 244 0.50 7.41 -15.31
C TYR A 244 1.68 7.30 -14.32
N VAL A 245 1.42 6.82 -13.11
CA VAL A 245 2.45 6.47 -12.11
C VAL A 245 2.33 5.03 -11.63
N THR A 246 3.43 4.49 -11.12
CA THR A 246 3.51 3.13 -10.58
C THR A 246 3.92 3.11 -9.11
N ASP A 247 3.33 2.21 -8.33
CA ASP A 247 3.67 1.99 -6.92
C ASP A 247 3.88 0.49 -6.62
N ALA A 248 4.91 0.19 -5.80
CA ALA A 248 5.30 -1.18 -5.44
C ALA A 248 4.29 -1.97 -4.59
N LYS A 249 3.27 -1.30 -4.05
CA LYS A 249 2.23 -1.90 -3.20
C LYS A 249 0.81 -1.67 -3.75
N ALA A 250 0.57 -0.59 -4.48
CA ALA A 250 -0.76 -0.16 -4.92
C ALA A 250 -0.99 -0.18 -6.46
N GLY A 251 0.05 -0.49 -7.26
CA GLY A 251 -0.09 -0.74 -8.69
C GLY A 251 -0.02 0.51 -9.57
N VAL A 252 -0.83 0.57 -10.63
CA VAL A 252 -0.86 1.69 -11.59
C VAL A 252 -1.97 2.69 -11.25
N PHE A 253 -1.63 3.98 -11.30
CA PHE A 253 -2.59 5.08 -11.19
C PHE A 253 -2.53 5.95 -12.45
N LYS A 254 -3.69 6.52 -12.81
CA LYS A 254 -3.89 7.41 -13.97
C LYS A 254 -4.45 8.75 -13.50
N SER A 255 -3.88 9.84 -14.01
CA SER A 255 -4.44 11.19 -13.96
C SER A 255 -4.94 11.57 -15.36
N ILE A 256 -5.94 12.44 -15.42
CA ILE A 256 -6.48 13.04 -16.65
C ILE A 256 -6.55 14.58 -16.57
N ASP A 257 -5.95 15.16 -15.52
CA ASP A 257 -6.07 16.55 -15.11
C ASP A 257 -4.69 17.18 -14.84
N GLY A 258 -3.63 16.70 -15.49
CA GLY A 258 -2.28 17.25 -15.33
C GLY A 258 -1.65 16.92 -13.99
N GLY A 259 -1.99 15.75 -13.44
CA GLY A 259 -1.46 15.18 -12.21
C GLY A 259 -2.13 15.67 -10.93
N HIS A 260 -3.19 16.47 -10.99
CA HIS A 260 -3.88 17.00 -9.80
C HIS A 260 -4.66 15.94 -9.02
N THR A 261 -5.26 14.96 -9.71
CA THR A 261 -5.91 13.80 -9.09
C THR A 261 -5.56 12.49 -9.79
N TRP A 262 -5.55 11.41 -9.01
CA TRP A 262 -5.14 10.08 -9.45
C TRP A 262 -6.22 9.04 -9.18
N LYS A 263 -6.36 8.08 -10.10
CA LYS A 263 -7.27 6.94 -9.99
C LYS A 263 -6.51 5.64 -10.25
N ALA A 264 -6.65 4.67 -9.36
CA ALA A 264 -6.09 3.32 -9.56
C ALA A 264 -6.77 2.62 -10.76
N ILE A 265 -5.98 2.02 -11.65
CA ILE A 265 -6.43 1.39 -12.90
C ILE A 265 -5.85 -0.03 -13.05
N ASN A 266 -6.06 -0.87 -12.03
CA ASN A 266 -5.40 -2.18 -11.91
C ASN A 266 -6.18 -3.38 -12.49
N LYS A 267 -7.25 -3.16 -13.26
CA LYS A 267 -8.16 -4.24 -13.71
C LYS A 267 -7.45 -5.20 -14.66
N GLY A 268 -7.37 -6.48 -14.28
CA GLY A 268 -6.67 -7.53 -15.05
C GLY A 268 -5.21 -7.76 -14.65
N ILE A 269 -4.62 -6.88 -13.82
CA ILE A 269 -3.33 -7.16 -13.18
C ILE A 269 -3.56 -8.23 -12.12
N SER A 270 -3.08 -9.45 -12.38
CA SER A 270 -3.35 -10.65 -11.57
C SER A 270 -2.26 -11.00 -10.55
N ILE A 271 -1.08 -10.38 -10.64
CA ILE A 271 0.02 -10.60 -9.68
C ILE A 271 -0.32 -9.94 -8.34
N ARG A 272 0.00 -10.63 -7.24
CA ARG A 272 -0.25 -10.19 -5.87
C ARG A 272 0.95 -10.45 -4.96
N ALA A 273 1.18 -9.55 -4.02
CA ALA A 273 2.30 -9.57 -3.09
C ALA A 273 1.88 -9.09 -1.68
N GLY A 274 2.87 -8.98 -0.80
CA GLY A 274 2.67 -8.63 0.60
C GLY A 274 2.09 -9.77 1.44
N GLU A 275 2.06 -9.55 2.74
CA GLU A 275 1.72 -10.55 3.76
C GLU A 275 0.29 -11.12 3.62
N THR A 276 -0.62 -10.38 2.99
CA THR A 276 -2.01 -10.79 2.77
C THR A 276 -2.32 -11.23 1.34
N GLY A 277 -1.40 -10.99 0.40
CA GLY A 277 -1.67 -11.14 -1.03
C GLY A 277 -2.61 -10.08 -1.63
N ASP A 278 -2.71 -8.88 -1.03
CA ASP A 278 -3.51 -7.78 -1.59
C ASP A 278 -2.69 -6.79 -2.43
N GLN A 279 -1.39 -6.64 -2.14
CA GLN A 279 -0.54 -5.62 -2.78
C GLN A 279 -0.33 -5.94 -4.27
N ILE A 280 -0.24 -4.89 -5.10
CA ILE A 280 -0.07 -4.98 -6.55
C ILE A 280 1.32 -4.42 -6.91
N PRO A 281 2.34 -5.27 -7.14
CA PRO A 281 3.74 -4.84 -7.13
C PRO A 281 4.22 -4.36 -8.51
N ILE A 282 3.82 -3.17 -8.94
CA ILE A 282 4.29 -2.59 -10.22
C ILE A 282 5.57 -1.77 -10.00
N PHE A 283 6.53 -1.94 -10.91
CA PHE A 283 7.80 -1.23 -10.92
C PHE A 283 7.84 -0.17 -12.03
N CYS A 284 7.62 -0.55 -13.29
CA CYS A 284 7.82 0.33 -14.43
C CYS A 284 6.60 0.36 -15.35
N LEU A 285 6.49 1.45 -16.13
CA LEU A 285 5.47 1.64 -17.15
C LEU A 285 6.05 2.38 -18.37
N THR A 286 5.59 2.02 -19.56
CA THR A 286 5.95 2.71 -20.81
C THR A 286 4.74 2.78 -21.74
N ILE A 287 4.46 3.97 -22.23
CA ILE A 287 3.43 4.26 -23.23
C ILE A 287 4.09 4.18 -24.62
N SER A 288 3.39 3.65 -25.63
CA SER A 288 3.92 3.71 -27.00
C SER A 288 4.02 5.16 -27.50
N PRO A 289 5.15 5.54 -28.14
CA PRO A 289 5.32 6.88 -28.70
C PRO A 289 4.42 7.17 -29.91
N THR A 290 3.75 6.14 -30.48
CA THR A 290 2.90 6.25 -31.67
C THR A 290 1.47 5.76 -31.47
N ASN A 291 1.13 5.28 -30.26
CA ASN A 291 -0.22 4.85 -29.89
C ASN A 291 -0.42 4.91 -28.36
N PRO A 292 -0.94 6.01 -27.80
CA PRO A 292 -1.08 6.16 -26.35
C PRO A 292 -2.00 5.13 -25.65
N ASP A 293 -2.89 4.46 -26.39
CA ASP A 293 -3.71 3.38 -25.85
C ASP A 293 -2.88 2.12 -25.55
N LEU A 294 -1.73 1.95 -26.21
CA LEU A 294 -0.82 0.84 -25.98
C LEU A 294 0.17 1.17 -24.86
N ILE A 295 -0.01 0.49 -23.72
CA ILE A 295 0.81 0.69 -22.52
C ILE A 295 1.36 -0.67 -22.05
N TRP A 296 2.62 -0.68 -21.64
CA TRP A 296 3.28 -1.81 -21.00
C TRP A 296 3.61 -1.50 -19.54
N ALA A 297 3.39 -2.46 -18.64
CA ALA A 297 3.75 -2.37 -17.23
C ALA A 297 4.49 -3.63 -16.76
N GLY A 298 5.41 -3.47 -15.80
CA GLY A 298 6.27 -4.54 -15.30
C GLY A 298 6.26 -4.64 -13.79
N THR A 299 6.28 -5.86 -13.25
CA THR A 299 6.24 -6.11 -11.81
C THR A 299 7.62 -6.17 -11.13
N THR A 300 7.64 -5.98 -9.81
CA THR A 300 8.80 -6.20 -8.93
C THR A 300 8.66 -7.46 -8.07
N GLY A 301 9.78 -8.16 -7.81
CA GLY A 301 9.89 -9.35 -6.97
C GLY A 301 9.22 -10.62 -7.51
N GLN A 302 8.38 -10.50 -8.54
CA GLN A 302 7.65 -11.58 -9.18
C GLN A 302 7.55 -11.32 -10.68
N ARG A 303 7.52 -12.39 -11.49
CA ARG A 303 7.47 -12.30 -12.96
C ARG A 303 6.09 -11.87 -13.49
N GLY A 304 6.04 -10.69 -14.10
CA GLY A 304 4.86 -10.17 -14.77
C GLY A 304 5.20 -9.03 -15.73
N ALA A 305 5.04 -9.28 -17.03
CA ALA A 305 4.85 -8.24 -18.03
C ALA A 305 3.35 -8.14 -18.33
N PHE A 306 2.80 -6.93 -18.32
CA PHE A 306 1.40 -6.64 -18.58
C PHE A 306 1.26 -5.64 -19.73
N LYS A 307 0.22 -5.83 -20.54
CA LYS A 307 -0.11 -4.99 -21.70
C LYS A 307 -1.54 -4.50 -21.58
N SER A 308 -1.74 -3.19 -21.78
CA SER A 308 -3.04 -2.60 -22.09
C SER A 308 -3.05 -2.16 -23.56
N THR A 309 -4.25 -2.16 -24.16
CA THR A 309 -4.52 -1.58 -25.48
C THR A 309 -5.74 -0.64 -25.42
N ASP A 310 -6.01 -0.11 -24.24
CA ASP A 310 -7.16 0.73 -23.89
C ASP A 310 -6.78 1.81 -22.86
N ALA A 311 -5.56 2.35 -22.98
CA ALA A 311 -5.03 3.42 -22.13
C ALA A 311 -5.07 3.06 -20.62
N GLY A 312 -4.77 1.80 -20.30
CA GLY A 312 -4.66 1.26 -18.93
C GLY A 312 -5.99 0.86 -18.28
N GLU A 313 -7.14 0.96 -18.95
CA GLU A 313 -8.43 0.57 -18.35
C GLU A 313 -8.53 -0.96 -18.13
N THR A 314 -7.87 -1.78 -18.95
CA THR A 314 -7.67 -3.22 -18.71
C THR A 314 -6.25 -3.70 -19.05
N TRP A 315 -5.79 -4.72 -18.33
CA TRP A 315 -4.45 -5.29 -18.47
C TRP A 315 -4.49 -6.78 -18.74
N HIS A 316 -3.68 -7.23 -19.70
CA HIS A 316 -3.46 -8.63 -20.03
C HIS A 316 -2.03 -9.05 -19.71
N LYS A 317 -1.86 -10.22 -19.08
CA LYS A 317 -0.53 -10.77 -18.78
C LYS A 317 0.12 -11.32 -20.06
N MET A 318 1.33 -10.87 -20.35
CA MET A 318 2.06 -11.14 -21.59
C MET A 318 3.52 -11.52 -21.26
N ASP A 319 3.75 -12.50 -20.39
CA ASP A 319 5.07 -12.91 -19.89
C ASP A 319 5.62 -14.22 -20.51
N ASN A 320 4.98 -14.74 -21.56
CA ASN A 320 5.38 -16.00 -22.18
C ASN A 320 6.80 -15.93 -22.78
N GLY A 321 7.67 -16.87 -22.38
CA GLY A 321 9.09 -16.88 -22.74
C GLY A 321 10.02 -16.15 -21.76
N ILE A 322 9.49 -15.34 -20.84
CA ILE A 322 10.25 -14.80 -19.71
C ILE A 322 10.45 -15.92 -18.69
N ARG A 323 11.72 -16.22 -18.34
CA ARG A 323 12.07 -17.50 -17.70
C ARG A 323 12.05 -17.49 -16.17
N PHE A 324 12.45 -16.38 -15.56
CA PHE A 324 12.79 -16.31 -14.14
C PHE A 324 11.58 -15.91 -13.28
N PRO A 325 11.12 -16.73 -12.31
CA PRO A 325 9.92 -16.46 -11.53
C PRO A 325 10.02 -15.22 -10.62
N THR A 326 11.21 -14.87 -10.15
CA THR A 326 11.43 -13.72 -9.24
C THR A 326 11.91 -12.44 -9.95
N LEU A 327 11.84 -12.42 -11.29
CA LEU A 327 12.33 -11.31 -12.11
C LEU A 327 11.60 -10.00 -11.80
N THR A 328 12.34 -8.99 -11.37
CA THR A 328 11.87 -7.60 -11.40
C THR A 328 12.09 -7.03 -12.79
N LEU A 329 11.03 -6.56 -13.45
CA LEU A 329 11.15 -5.78 -14.67
C LEU A 329 11.45 -4.32 -14.32
N ARG A 330 12.49 -3.76 -14.93
CA ARG A 330 13.05 -2.44 -14.60
C ARG A 330 12.77 -1.38 -15.66
N GLY A 331 12.30 -1.76 -16.85
CA GLY A 331 11.88 -0.84 -17.92
C GLY A 331 11.39 -1.55 -19.18
N PHE A 332 10.68 -0.82 -20.06
CA PHE A 332 10.31 -1.27 -21.40
C PHE A 332 10.75 -0.23 -22.44
N ALA A 333 10.97 -0.69 -23.68
CA ALA A 333 11.11 0.17 -24.85
C ALA A 333 10.28 -0.40 -26.00
N ILE A 334 9.50 0.45 -26.66
CA ILE A 334 8.59 0.08 -27.76
C ILE A 334 9.15 0.71 -29.04
N ASP A 335 9.33 -0.08 -30.09
CA ASP A 335 9.86 0.40 -31.37
C ASP A 335 8.87 1.39 -32.02
N PRO A 336 9.26 2.64 -32.31
CA PRO A 336 8.36 3.61 -32.91
C PRO A 336 7.91 3.23 -34.33
N GLY A 337 8.67 2.36 -35.02
CA GLY A 337 8.33 1.87 -36.36
C GLY A 337 7.41 0.65 -36.36
N ASP A 338 7.40 -0.17 -35.31
CA ASP A 338 6.50 -1.33 -35.15
C ASP A 338 6.21 -1.61 -33.68
N ASN A 339 5.00 -1.25 -33.24
CA ASN A 339 4.48 -1.48 -31.89
C ASN A 339 4.41 -2.97 -31.45
N ASN A 340 4.70 -3.93 -32.34
CA ASN A 340 4.87 -5.35 -31.98
C ASN A 340 6.30 -5.69 -31.53
N ILE A 341 7.27 -4.83 -31.82
CA ILE A 341 8.66 -4.95 -31.38
C ILE A 341 8.79 -4.22 -30.04
N VAL A 342 8.97 -4.98 -28.97
CA VAL A 342 9.10 -4.44 -27.62
C VAL A 342 10.29 -5.12 -26.94
N TYR A 343 11.03 -4.34 -26.16
CA TYR A 343 12.14 -4.79 -25.33
C TYR A 343 11.79 -4.56 -23.86
N THR A 344 12.28 -5.41 -22.96
CA THR A 344 12.20 -5.17 -21.52
C THR A 344 13.50 -5.56 -20.82
N ALA A 345 13.96 -4.70 -19.93
CA ALA A 345 15.12 -4.92 -19.08
C ALA A 345 14.69 -5.42 -17.69
N GLY A 346 15.48 -6.30 -17.08
CA GLY A 346 15.16 -6.85 -15.77
C GLY A 346 16.37 -7.13 -14.88
N GLU A 347 16.04 -7.35 -13.60
CA GLU A 347 16.92 -7.69 -12.49
C GLU A 347 16.70 -9.12 -12.03
N LEU A 348 17.78 -9.87 -11.94
CA LEU A 348 17.85 -11.21 -11.35
C LEU A 348 18.50 -11.10 -9.97
N SER A 349 17.74 -11.46 -8.94
CA SER A 349 18.24 -11.59 -7.56
C SER A 349 19.37 -12.63 -7.46
N SER A 350 20.22 -12.51 -6.44
CA SER A 350 21.27 -13.50 -6.16
C SER A 350 20.75 -14.92 -5.99
N TRP A 351 19.56 -15.07 -5.42
CA TRP A 351 18.91 -16.35 -5.27
C TRP A 351 18.63 -17.01 -6.63
N GLU A 352 18.12 -16.24 -7.60
CA GLU A 352 17.78 -16.72 -8.93
C GLU A 352 19.01 -17.13 -9.76
N TRP A 353 20.16 -16.43 -9.62
CA TRP A 353 21.37 -16.76 -10.39
C TRP A 353 22.43 -17.59 -9.66
N SER A 354 22.35 -17.77 -8.34
CA SER A 354 23.31 -18.56 -7.54
C SER A 354 22.69 -19.65 -6.65
N GLY A 355 21.37 -19.67 -6.49
CA GLY A 355 20.68 -20.56 -5.54
C GLY A 355 20.84 -20.17 -4.06
N SER A 356 21.36 -18.98 -3.77
CA SER A 356 21.59 -18.47 -2.41
C SER A 356 21.66 -16.94 -2.38
N GLU A 357 21.50 -16.32 -1.21
CA GLU A 357 21.69 -14.87 -1.05
C GLU A 357 23.18 -14.50 -1.20
N GLN A 358 23.50 -13.49 -2.02
CA GLN A 358 24.86 -13.00 -2.26
C GLN A 358 24.93 -11.49 -1.99
N PHE A 359 25.06 -11.09 -0.72
CA PHE A 359 25.10 -9.67 -0.36
C PHE A 359 26.37 -8.96 -0.85
N GLY A 360 26.16 -7.72 -1.33
CA GLY A 360 27.18 -6.73 -1.61
C GLY A 360 27.63 -6.00 -0.34
N GLY A 361 27.96 -4.72 -0.46
CA GLY A 361 28.31 -3.90 0.71
C GLY A 361 27.09 -3.46 1.51
N LYS A 362 25.94 -3.26 0.83
CA LYS A 362 24.69 -2.79 1.43
C LYS A 362 23.44 -3.54 0.95
N PHE A 363 23.42 -4.02 -0.30
CA PHE A 363 22.24 -4.63 -0.92
C PHE A 363 22.55 -6.02 -1.50
N ASP A 364 21.56 -6.61 -2.16
CA ASP A 364 21.75 -7.88 -2.87
C ASP A 364 22.57 -7.68 -4.16
N LYS A 365 23.42 -8.67 -4.49
CA LYS A 365 24.14 -8.67 -5.77
C LYS A 365 23.28 -9.24 -6.88
N VAL A 366 23.11 -8.46 -7.93
CA VAL A 366 22.18 -8.76 -9.02
C VAL A 366 22.87 -9.07 -10.33
N LYS A 367 22.17 -9.81 -11.19
CA LYS A 367 22.46 -9.93 -12.62
C LYS A 367 21.36 -9.27 -13.44
N GLY A 368 21.63 -9.02 -14.71
CA GLY A 368 20.67 -8.42 -15.63
C GLY A 368 20.28 -9.37 -16.74
N VAL A 369 19.13 -9.06 -17.34
CA VAL A 369 18.62 -9.73 -18.53
C VAL A 369 17.85 -8.73 -19.39
N VAL A 370 17.90 -8.86 -20.71
CA VAL A 370 16.98 -8.18 -21.63
C VAL A 370 16.24 -9.21 -22.45
N TYR A 371 14.92 -9.02 -22.55
CA TYR A 371 14.04 -9.78 -23.42
C TYR A 371 13.55 -8.89 -24.58
N LYS A 372 13.36 -9.50 -25.75
CA LYS A 372 12.74 -8.92 -26.93
C LYS A 372 11.54 -9.75 -27.37
N THR A 373 10.45 -9.08 -27.76
CA THR A 373 9.35 -9.66 -28.53
C THR A 373 9.28 -8.98 -29.90
N THR A 374 8.72 -9.67 -30.88
CA THR A 374 8.41 -9.14 -32.23
C THR A 374 7.00 -9.51 -32.67
N ASN A 375 6.14 -9.86 -31.71
CA ASN A 375 4.74 -10.26 -31.91
C ASN A 375 3.83 -9.68 -30.81
N GLY A 376 4.16 -8.47 -30.35
CA GLY A 376 3.36 -7.72 -29.38
C GLY A 376 3.26 -8.40 -28.01
N GLY A 377 4.25 -9.23 -27.65
CA GLY A 377 4.42 -9.91 -26.36
C GLY A 377 3.87 -11.34 -26.27
N GLN A 378 3.38 -11.93 -27.37
CA GLN A 378 2.92 -13.33 -27.36
C GLN A 378 4.08 -14.31 -27.08
N LEU A 379 5.32 -13.95 -27.47
CA LEU A 379 6.54 -14.65 -27.09
C LEU A 379 7.70 -13.67 -26.91
N TRP A 380 8.40 -13.82 -25.80
CA TRP A 380 9.64 -13.13 -25.47
C TRP A 380 10.85 -14.04 -25.66
N LYS A 381 11.94 -13.49 -26.18
CA LYS A 381 13.25 -14.15 -26.33
C LYS A 381 14.29 -13.37 -25.54
N GLU A 382 15.09 -14.08 -24.76
CA GLU A 382 16.27 -13.51 -24.10
C GLU A 382 17.31 -13.12 -25.17
N ILE A 383 17.81 -11.89 -25.11
CA ILE A 383 18.77 -11.34 -26.08
C ILE A 383 20.05 -10.80 -25.42
N TRP A 384 20.04 -10.58 -24.11
CA TRP A 384 21.23 -10.20 -23.34
C TRP A 384 21.14 -10.70 -21.89
N ARG A 385 22.30 -10.96 -21.29
CA ARG A 385 22.49 -11.22 -19.86
C ARG A 385 23.87 -10.74 -19.44
N GLY A 386 23.96 -10.09 -18.27
CA GLY A 386 25.23 -9.56 -17.74
C GLY A 386 25.31 -9.57 -16.21
N ASN A 387 26.43 -9.05 -15.68
CA ASN A 387 26.75 -9.09 -14.25
C ASN A 387 26.13 -7.95 -13.44
N ASN A 388 25.28 -7.11 -14.03
CA ASN A 388 24.49 -6.09 -13.33
C ASN A 388 23.10 -6.01 -13.94
N LEU A 389 22.10 -5.52 -13.20
CA LEU A 389 20.72 -5.40 -13.72
C LEU A 389 20.67 -4.54 -14.97
N GLY A 390 19.74 -4.82 -15.89
CA GLY A 390 19.40 -3.88 -16.96
C GLY A 390 18.37 -2.87 -16.44
N ARG A 391 18.52 -1.57 -16.77
CA ARG A 391 17.66 -0.50 -16.25
C ARG A 391 16.87 0.20 -17.36
N TYR A 392 17.48 1.11 -18.13
CA TYR A 392 16.83 1.77 -19.26
C TYR A 392 17.25 1.15 -20.60
N ILE A 393 16.31 1.04 -21.54
CA ILE A 393 16.55 0.71 -22.94
C ILE A 393 16.10 1.90 -23.78
N LEU A 394 16.97 2.42 -24.64
CA LEU A 394 16.65 3.49 -25.59
C LEU A 394 16.85 2.99 -27.01
N ILE A 395 15.95 3.36 -27.92
CA ILE A 395 15.98 3.02 -29.35
C ILE A 395 16.34 4.28 -30.12
N ASP A 396 17.33 4.22 -31.02
CA ASP A 396 17.66 5.35 -31.88
C ASP A 396 16.54 5.57 -32.92
N PRO A 397 15.84 6.71 -32.94
CA PRO A 397 14.74 6.96 -33.88
C PRO A 397 15.20 7.03 -35.34
N ARG A 398 16.51 7.10 -35.62
CA ARG A 398 17.08 7.06 -36.97
C ARG A 398 17.20 5.63 -37.50
N ASN A 399 17.28 4.62 -36.63
CA ASN A 399 17.45 3.21 -36.97
C ASN A 399 17.15 2.32 -35.76
N SER A 400 16.00 1.65 -35.72
CA SER A 400 15.59 0.80 -34.59
C SER A 400 16.48 -0.42 -34.29
N ASN A 401 17.49 -0.70 -35.14
CA ASN A 401 18.53 -1.68 -34.81
C ASN A 401 19.60 -1.13 -33.85
N VAL A 402 19.69 0.20 -33.68
CA VAL A 402 20.62 0.83 -32.74
C VAL A 402 19.92 1.00 -31.40
N LEU A 403 20.44 0.30 -30.40
CA LEU A 403 19.89 0.27 -29.04
C LEU A 403 20.96 0.68 -28.03
N TYR A 404 20.52 1.35 -26.96
CA TYR A 404 21.33 1.64 -25.78
C TYR A 404 20.70 0.96 -24.57
N LEU A 405 21.51 0.35 -23.71
CA LEU A 405 21.09 -0.29 -22.46
C LEU A 405 21.94 0.28 -21.32
N SER A 406 21.31 0.90 -20.32
CA SER A 406 21.97 1.25 -19.07
C SER A 406 21.91 0.07 -18.08
N THR A 407 22.95 -0.10 -17.26
CA THR A 407 23.00 -1.19 -16.25
C THR A 407 23.32 -0.67 -14.86
N GLY A 408 22.76 -1.32 -13.84
CA GLY A 408 22.89 -0.92 -12.44
C GLY A 408 21.94 0.20 -12.00
N ILE A 409 21.99 0.48 -10.70
CA ILE A 409 21.21 1.50 -10.00
C ILE A 409 21.89 1.82 -8.66
N PHE A 410 21.42 2.85 -7.96
CA PHE A 410 22.00 3.27 -6.68
C PHE A 410 21.87 2.21 -5.56
N ASP A 411 20.84 1.37 -5.56
CA ASP A 411 20.46 0.43 -4.48
C ASP A 411 20.72 -1.06 -4.78
N ARG A 412 21.58 -1.39 -5.76
CA ARG A 412 22.00 -2.79 -6.03
C ARG A 412 23.47 -2.84 -6.42
N GLU A 413 24.18 -3.90 -6.02
CA GLU A 413 25.54 -4.17 -6.45
C GLU A 413 25.61 -5.22 -7.58
N ALA A 414 26.63 -5.14 -8.43
CA ALA A 414 26.86 -6.10 -9.52
C ALA A 414 27.30 -7.47 -8.95
N ALA A 415 26.91 -8.56 -9.62
CA ALA A 415 27.29 -9.93 -9.27
C ALA A 415 28.81 -10.17 -9.20
N ASP A 416 29.60 -9.47 -10.02
CA ASP A 416 31.06 -9.58 -10.05
C ASP A 416 31.77 -8.54 -9.16
N SER A 417 31.03 -7.68 -8.46
CA SER A 417 31.59 -6.73 -7.49
C SER A 417 32.18 -7.45 -6.26
N ASP A 418 33.12 -6.78 -5.58
CA ASP A 418 33.58 -7.15 -4.24
C ASP A 418 33.88 -5.90 -3.41
N PHE A 419 32.95 -5.56 -2.51
CA PHE A 419 33.07 -4.41 -1.62
C PHE A 419 34.25 -4.51 -0.64
N LYS A 420 34.75 -5.73 -0.35
CA LYS A 420 35.85 -5.93 0.61
C LYS A 420 37.20 -5.54 0.04
N THR A 421 37.36 -5.68 -1.28
CA THR A 421 38.55 -5.27 -2.04
C THR A 421 38.36 -3.93 -2.77
N GLY A 422 37.16 -3.35 -2.73
CA GLY A 422 36.80 -2.14 -3.48
C GLY A 422 36.54 -2.40 -4.97
N LYS A 423 36.52 -3.66 -5.44
CA LYS A 423 36.26 -3.99 -6.84
C LYS A 423 34.80 -3.66 -7.20
N GLN A 424 34.60 -2.63 -8.02
CA GLN A 424 33.27 -2.11 -8.35
C GLN A 424 32.34 -3.11 -9.07
N GLY A 425 32.87 -3.86 -10.05
CA GLY A 425 32.08 -4.70 -10.96
C GLY A 425 31.13 -3.92 -11.87
N GLY A 426 30.29 -4.63 -12.62
CA GLY A 426 29.24 -4.07 -13.47
C GLY A 426 29.62 -3.85 -14.94
N GLU A 427 28.64 -3.46 -15.75
CA GLU A 427 28.72 -3.44 -17.22
C GLU A 427 28.65 -2.01 -17.81
N GLY A 428 28.17 -1.01 -17.05
CA GLY A 428 28.01 0.37 -17.49
C GLY A 428 26.87 0.56 -18.50
N ILE A 429 27.17 1.16 -19.64
CA ILE A 429 26.25 1.35 -20.77
C ILE A 429 26.70 0.44 -21.92
N LEU A 430 25.74 -0.31 -22.47
CA LEU A 430 25.95 -1.18 -23.62
C LEU A 430 25.21 -0.63 -24.84
N LYS A 431 25.80 -0.78 -26.03
CA LYS A 431 25.22 -0.41 -27.33
C LYS A 431 25.10 -1.64 -28.21
N SER A 432 23.97 -1.77 -28.90
CA SER A 432 23.76 -2.70 -30.01
C SER A 432 23.54 -1.92 -31.30
N THR A 433 23.90 -2.50 -32.44
CA THR A 433 23.65 -1.94 -33.78
C THR A 433 22.93 -2.93 -34.72
N ASP A 434 22.52 -4.09 -34.20
CA ASP A 434 21.91 -5.21 -34.92
C ASP A 434 20.56 -5.64 -34.33
N GLY A 435 19.88 -4.73 -33.62
CA GLY A 435 18.58 -4.95 -33.01
C GLY A 435 18.61 -5.81 -31.74
N GLY A 436 19.77 -5.85 -31.08
CA GLY A 436 19.99 -6.52 -29.80
C GLY A 436 20.58 -7.92 -29.89
N GLN A 437 21.09 -8.35 -31.05
CA GLN A 437 21.74 -9.67 -31.22
C GLN A 437 23.15 -9.68 -30.63
N THR A 438 23.88 -8.57 -30.76
CA THR A 438 25.17 -8.33 -30.10
C THR A 438 25.17 -7.01 -29.36
N TRP A 439 26.02 -6.92 -28.32
CA TRP A 439 26.12 -5.78 -27.41
C TRP A 439 27.58 -5.48 -27.09
N HIS A 440 27.95 -4.21 -27.09
CA HIS A 440 29.31 -3.73 -26.81
C HIS A 440 29.28 -2.62 -25.76
N ALA A 441 30.22 -2.66 -24.80
CA ALA A 441 30.35 -1.63 -23.79
C ALA A 441 30.87 -0.31 -24.39
N ILE A 442 30.21 0.80 -24.04
CA ILE A 442 30.51 2.15 -24.53
C ILE A 442 30.86 3.08 -23.36
N ASN A 443 31.75 2.61 -22.48
CA ASN A 443 32.05 3.23 -21.18
C ASN A 443 33.24 4.20 -21.20
N ASN A 444 33.75 4.59 -22.38
CA ASN A 444 34.95 5.43 -22.49
C ASN A 444 34.72 6.81 -21.84
N GLY A 445 35.38 7.07 -20.72
CA GLY A 445 35.22 8.29 -19.92
C GLY A 445 34.24 8.18 -18.74
N LEU A 446 33.43 7.12 -18.65
CA LEU A 446 32.68 6.80 -17.43
C LEU A 446 33.64 6.30 -16.34
N LYS A 447 33.54 6.85 -15.13
CA LYS A 447 34.37 6.44 -13.98
C LYS A 447 33.65 5.47 -13.03
N ASN A 448 32.38 5.17 -13.32
CA ASN A 448 31.50 4.35 -12.49
C ASN A 448 30.51 3.62 -13.40
N LEU A 449 30.29 2.33 -13.15
CA LEU A 449 29.52 1.43 -14.02
C LEU A 449 28.07 1.17 -13.57
N TYR A 450 27.56 1.93 -12.60
CA TYR A 450 26.16 1.88 -12.15
C TYR A 450 25.39 3.07 -12.73
N VAL A 451 24.74 2.85 -13.88
CA VAL A 451 24.02 3.87 -14.65
C VAL A 451 22.52 3.73 -14.42
N GLY A 452 22.09 4.30 -13.28
CA GLY A 452 20.71 4.22 -12.77
C GLY A 452 19.68 5.00 -13.59
N SER A 453 20.11 6.00 -14.37
CA SER A 453 19.27 6.73 -15.32
C SER A 453 20.02 7.08 -16.61
N LEU A 454 19.31 7.07 -17.74
CA LEU A 454 19.84 7.37 -19.08
C LEU A 454 18.72 7.94 -19.95
N VAL A 455 18.92 9.15 -20.48
CA VAL A 455 18.00 9.84 -21.39
C VAL A 455 18.71 10.24 -22.68
N MET A 456 17.97 10.23 -23.79
CA MET A 456 18.45 10.63 -25.12
C MET A 456 17.87 12.00 -25.49
N HIS A 457 18.68 12.86 -26.09
CA HIS A 457 18.25 14.18 -26.51
C HIS A 457 17.17 14.09 -27.62
N PRO A 458 16.02 14.78 -27.49
CA PRO A 458 14.79 14.50 -28.24
C PRO A 458 14.91 14.65 -29.76
N THR A 459 15.86 15.45 -30.24
CA THR A 459 16.10 15.70 -31.68
C THR A 459 17.50 15.33 -32.16
N ASN A 460 18.36 14.77 -31.30
CA ASN A 460 19.74 14.41 -31.66
C ASN A 460 20.19 13.16 -30.89
N PRO A 461 19.98 11.95 -31.45
CA PRO A 461 20.29 10.69 -30.77
C PRO A 461 21.79 10.43 -30.48
N ASP A 462 22.70 11.29 -30.95
CA ASP A 462 24.11 11.23 -30.58
C ASP A 462 24.41 11.95 -29.24
N ILE A 463 23.45 12.71 -28.70
CA ILE A 463 23.53 13.31 -27.37
C ILE A 463 22.71 12.47 -26.39
N LEU A 464 23.38 11.94 -25.36
CA LEU A 464 22.74 11.23 -24.26
C LEU A 464 23.28 11.76 -22.93
N LEU A 465 22.42 11.78 -21.92
CA LEU A 465 22.73 12.20 -20.55
C LEU A 465 22.49 11.01 -19.60
N ALA A 466 23.46 10.75 -18.73
CA ALA A 466 23.47 9.59 -17.85
C ALA A 466 23.60 10.00 -16.38
N GLY A 467 22.68 9.52 -15.55
CA GLY A 467 22.75 9.57 -14.08
C GLY A 467 23.48 8.34 -13.57
N VAL A 468 24.65 8.55 -12.96
CA VAL A 468 25.59 7.50 -12.58
C VAL A 468 25.86 7.52 -11.08
N GLY A 469 25.88 6.35 -10.46
CA GLY A 469 26.39 6.16 -9.10
C GLY A 469 25.79 4.98 -8.37
N ASN A 470 26.48 4.56 -7.31
CA ASN A 470 26.04 3.49 -6.42
C ASN A 470 26.30 3.85 -4.96
N ASN A 471 25.45 3.36 -4.07
CA ASN A 471 25.49 3.74 -2.66
C ASN A 471 26.60 3.05 -1.83
N THR A 472 27.20 1.98 -2.37
CA THR A 472 28.41 1.31 -1.88
C THR A 472 29.63 1.79 -2.68
N PHE A 473 29.57 1.75 -4.02
CA PHE A 473 30.65 2.18 -4.91
C PHE A 473 30.41 3.61 -5.42
N THR A 474 30.77 4.58 -4.58
CA THR A 474 30.43 6.00 -4.75
C THR A 474 31.40 6.78 -5.65
N GLU A 475 32.65 6.33 -5.79
CA GLU A 475 33.66 6.97 -6.62
C GLU A 475 33.17 7.12 -8.07
N GLY A 476 33.39 8.29 -8.67
CA GLY A 476 32.95 8.57 -10.04
C GLY A 476 31.42 8.72 -10.23
N SER A 477 30.61 8.75 -9.16
CA SER A 477 29.18 9.09 -9.27
C SER A 477 28.97 10.50 -9.79
N GLY A 478 27.90 10.75 -10.53
CA GLY A 478 27.60 12.07 -11.08
C GLY A 478 26.76 12.02 -12.36
N VAL A 479 26.69 13.16 -13.04
CA VAL A 479 26.06 13.27 -14.35
C VAL A 479 27.13 13.25 -15.43
N TYR A 480 26.90 12.44 -16.46
CA TYR A 480 27.77 12.31 -17.62
C TYR A 480 27.00 12.60 -18.91
N ILE A 481 27.66 13.27 -19.86
CA ILE A 481 27.11 13.54 -21.19
C ILE A 481 28.00 12.94 -22.27
N THR A 482 27.38 12.38 -23.31
CA THR A 482 28.03 12.08 -24.59
C THR A 482 27.43 12.98 -25.67
N LYS A 483 28.21 13.27 -26.73
CA LYS A 483 27.74 14.02 -27.93
C LYS A 483 28.11 13.31 -29.25
N ASN A 484 28.50 12.04 -29.16
CA ASN A 484 28.94 11.16 -30.24
C ASN A 484 28.36 9.74 -30.10
N GLY A 485 27.13 9.64 -29.57
CA GLY A 485 26.40 8.38 -29.48
C GLY A 485 27.09 7.32 -28.61
N GLY A 486 27.84 7.75 -27.60
CA GLY A 486 28.53 6.89 -26.63
C GLY A 486 30.00 6.58 -26.88
N GLU A 487 30.62 7.08 -27.97
CA GLU A 487 32.06 6.85 -28.21
C GLU A 487 32.96 7.45 -27.12
N SER A 488 32.51 8.55 -26.50
CA SER A 488 33.11 9.09 -25.27
C SER A 488 32.09 9.82 -24.39
N TRP A 489 32.37 9.83 -23.09
CA TRP A 489 31.58 10.47 -22.05
C TRP A 489 32.41 11.49 -21.26
N THR A 490 31.78 12.62 -20.95
CA THR A 490 32.34 13.69 -20.12
C THR A 490 31.49 13.84 -18.86
N GLN A 491 32.13 13.80 -17.69
CA GLN A 491 31.46 14.11 -16.42
C GLN A 491 31.22 15.62 -16.33
N THR A 492 29.96 16.04 -16.16
CA THR A 492 29.58 17.48 -16.06
C THR A 492 29.09 17.88 -14.68
N LEU A 493 28.71 16.90 -13.84
CA LEU A 493 28.43 17.11 -12.42
C LEU A 493 29.01 15.97 -11.59
N GLN A 494 29.70 16.30 -10.49
CA GLN A 494 30.03 15.34 -9.44
C GLN A 494 28.90 15.38 -8.41
N LEU A 495 28.13 14.28 -8.32
CA LEU A 495 26.96 14.19 -7.44
C LEU A 495 26.87 12.79 -6.84
N TYR A 496 26.49 12.70 -5.58
CA TYR A 496 26.30 11.40 -4.92
C TYR A 496 25.08 10.67 -5.51
N ALA A 497 25.29 9.45 -6.00
CA ALA A 497 24.25 8.49 -6.42
C ALA A 497 23.05 9.13 -7.15
N VAL A 498 23.28 9.64 -8.36
CA VAL A 498 22.23 10.26 -9.18
C VAL A 498 21.16 9.22 -9.51
N THR A 499 19.90 9.49 -9.11
CA THR A 499 18.79 8.55 -9.26
C THR A 499 18.01 8.78 -10.55
N SER A 500 17.86 10.04 -10.98
CA SER A 500 17.28 10.38 -12.28
C SER A 500 17.95 11.59 -12.95
N VAL A 501 17.89 11.62 -14.28
CA VAL A 501 18.26 12.73 -15.16
C VAL A 501 17.22 12.85 -16.28
N GLU A 502 16.94 14.07 -16.73
CA GLU A 502 15.93 14.35 -17.77
C GLU A 502 16.39 15.49 -18.69
N ILE A 503 15.97 15.46 -19.96
CA ILE A 503 16.16 16.57 -20.92
C ILE A 503 14.77 17.03 -21.38
N SER A 504 14.44 18.31 -21.22
CA SER A 504 13.12 18.80 -21.64
C SER A 504 12.95 18.73 -23.15
N ALA A 505 11.84 18.12 -23.59
CA ALA A 505 11.42 18.15 -25.00
C ALA A 505 11.01 19.55 -25.47
N ALA A 506 10.48 20.39 -24.57
CA ALA A 506 10.08 21.77 -24.88
C ALA A 506 11.29 22.68 -25.15
N ASN A 507 12.40 22.46 -24.45
CA ASN A 507 13.67 23.15 -24.67
C ASN A 507 14.85 22.25 -24.28
N PRO A 508 15.56 21.61 -25.24
CA PRO A 508 16.64 20.67 -24.91
C PRO A 508 17.88 21.28 -24.25
N ASN A 509 17.99 22.62 -24.16
CA ASN A 509 19.00 23.26 -23.30
C ASN A 509 18.64 23.14 -21.81
N ARG A 510 17.37 22.92 -21.47
CA ARG A 510 16.92 22.65 -20.11
C ARG A 510 17.07 21.16 -19.81
N ALA A 511 17.93 20.83 -18.85
CA ALA A 511 18.09 19.48 -18.34
C ALA A 511 18.07 19.46 -16.80
N TYR A 512 17.79 18.30 -16.23
CA TYR A 512 17.60 18.10 -14.79
C TYR A 512 18.36 16.88 -14.29
N ALA A 513 18.77 16.92 -13.02
CA ALA A 513 19.42 15.81 -12.33
C ALA A 513 19.03 15.82 -10.85
N GLY A 514 18.74 14.64 -10.28
CA GLY A 514 18.32 14.52 -8.89
C GLY A 514 18.93 13.33 -8.16
N ASN A 515 19.05 13.45 -6.85
CA ASN A 515 19.27 12.36 -5.91
C ASN A 515 18.27 12.47 -4.74
N PHE A 516 18.55 11.81 -3.61
CA PHE A 516 17.67 11.84 -2.42
C PHE A 516 17.47 13.23 -1.79
N THR A 517 18.47 14.13 -1.89
CA THR A 517 18.52 15.40 -1.14
C THR A 517 18.74 16.63 -2.01
N GLU A 518 19.16 16.44 -3.26
CA GLU A 518 19.67 17.51 -4.12
C GLU A 518 19.02 17.42 -5.50
N PHE A 519 18.62 18.58 -6.02
CA PHE A 519 17.98 18.73 -7.32
C PHE A 519 18.68 19.86 -8.09
N TYR A 520 19.13 19.52 -9.29
CA TYR A 520 19.93 20.38 -10.14
C TYR A 520 19.22 20.64 -11.46
N ARG A 521 19.46 21.85 -11.99
CA ARG A 521 19.02 22.31 -13.30
C ARG A 521 20.23 22.71 -14.13
N SER A 522 20.19 22.39 -15.41
CA SER A 522 21.11 22.90 -16.43
C SER A 522 20.34 23.77 -17.43
N ASP A 523 21.01 24.80 -17.91
CA ASP A 523 20.46 25.80 -18.84
C ASP A 523 21.19 25.76 -20.22
N ASP A 524 22.10 24.80 -20.39
CA ASP A 524 22.97 24.62 -21.56
C ASP A 524 23.11 23.16 -22.03
N GLY A 525 22.07 22.35 -21.77
CA GLY A 525 21.95 20.97 -22.26
C GLY A 525 22.75 19.96 -21.45
N GLY A 526 22.92 20.19 -20.15
CA GLY A 526 23.63 19.31 -19.22
C GLY A 526 25.14 19.53 -19.15
N MET A 527 25.65 20.67 -19.64
CA MET A 527 27.09 21.00 -19.61
C MET A 527 27.50 21.67 -18.29
N ASN A 528 26.69 22.58 -17.78
CA ASN A 528 26.83 23.23 -16.48
C ASN A 528 25.55 23.09 -15.65
N TRP A 529 25.69 23.07 -14.33
CA TRP A 529 24.61 22.72 -13.40
C TRP A 529 24.49 23.71 -12.24
N ILE A 530 23.26 24.07 -11.90
CA ILE A 530 22.89 24.93 -10.78
C ILE A 530 22.03 24.10 -9.84
N GLN A 531 22.40 24.03 -8.56
CA GLN A 531 21.52 23.46 -7.54
C GLN A 531 20.35 24.41 -7.32
N VAL A 532 19.12 23.96 -7.59
CA VAL A 532 17.91 24.82 -7.51
C VAL A 532 17.19 24.69 -6.17
N ASN A 533 17.34 23.53 -5.51
CA ASN A 533 16.95 23.37 -4.10
C ASN A 533 18.07 23.87 -3.18
N LYS A 534 17.74 24.24 -1.94
CA LYS A 534 18.78 24.52 -0.94
C LYS A 534 19.27 23.19 -0.36
N ALA A 535 20.57 22.95 -0.39
CA ALA A 535 21.17 21.69 0.09
C ALA A 535 20.78 21.30 1.53
N SER A 536 20.59 22.28 2.41
CA SER A 536 20.17 22.08 3.82
C SER A 536 18.69 21.69 4.00
N GLU A 537 17.88 21.78 2.94
CA GLU A 537 16.42 21.71 3.02
C GLU A 537 15.82 20.51 2.27
N GLY A 538 16.63 19.75 1.51
CA GLY A 538 16.14 18.68 0.63
C GLY A 538 15.38 19.22 -0.60
N TRP A 539 14.73 18.32 -1.33
CA TRP A 539 13.76 18.66 -2.37
C TRP A 539 12.36 18.15 -1.95
N GLY A 540 11.32 18.59 -2.66
CA GLY A 540 9.93 18.31 -2.31
C GLY A 540 9.27 19.42 -1.47
N PRO A 541 7.97 19.28 -1.14
CA PRO A 541 7.21 20.35 -0.48
C PRO A 541 7.62 20.59 0.98
N PRO A 542 7.47 21.83 1.52
CA PRO A 542 7.85 22.14 2.91
C PRO A 542 7.05 21.31 3.94
N GLY A 543 7.78 20.54 4.74
CA GLY A 543 7.25 19.64 5.79
C GLY A 543 7.17 18.17 5.41
N LEU A 544 7.42 17.84 4.13
CA LEU A 544 7.39 16.46 3.63
C LEU A 544 8.78 15.87 3.43
N LEU A 545 8.87 14.55 3.52
CA LEU A 545 9.98 13.82 2.92
C LEU A 545 9.67 13.63 1.43
N GLY A 546 10.37 14.37 0.56
CA GLY A 546 10.24 14.22 -0.90
C GLY A 546 10.60 12.81 -1.42
N GLY A 547 11.34 12.02 -0.63
CA GLY A 547 11.72 10.66 -1.00
C GLY A 547 12.85 10.64 -2.04
N GLN A 548 13.06 9.48 -2.65
CA GLN A 548 14.03 9.30 -3.74
C GLN A 548 13.30 9.46 -5.08
N PRO A 549 13.66 10.43 -5.93
CA PRO A 549 13.07 10.54 -7.26
C PRO A 549 13.67 9.44 -8.14
N ILE A 550 12.95 8.33 -8.27
CA ILE A 550 13.38 7.19 -9.10
C ILE A 550 13.19 7.52 -10.58
N ASP A 551 12.21 8.36 -10.88
CA ASP A 551 12.01 8.98 -12.17
C ASP A 551 11.38 10.37 -12.01
N PHE A 552 11.64 11.26 -12.98
CA PHE A 552 10.92 12.51 -13.16
C PHE A 552 10.84 12.84 -14.65
N GLN A 553 9.73 13.44 -15.07
CA GLN A 553 9.50 13.80 -16.46
C GLN A 553 9.21 15.30 -16.58
N ALA A 554 9.82 15.94 -17.58
CA ALA A 554 9.54 17.32 -17.93
C ALA A 554 8.32 17.42 -18.85
N ASP A 555 7.48 18.44 -18.66
CA ASP A 555 6.35 18.67 -19.55
C ASP A 555 6.87 19.02 -20.96
N PRO A 556 6.44 18.31 -22.02
CA PRO A 556 6.89 18.61 -23.39
C PRO A 556 6.37 19.94 -23.92
N ARG A 557 5.51 20.64 -23.17
CA ARG A 557 4.97 21.98 -23.49
C ARG A 557 5.68 23.10 -22.72
N ASP A 558 6.27 22.82 -21.57
CA ASP A 558 6.88 23.79 -20.67
C ASP A 558 8.17 23.22 -20.03
N PRO A 559 9.36 23.78 -20.33
CA PRO A 559 10.61 23.25 -19.80
C PRO A 559 10.79 23.43 -18.29
N ASP A 560 10.03 24.32 -17.65
CA ASP A 560 10.15 24.62 -16.22
C ASP A 560 9.14 23.84 -15.37
N ARG A 561 8.26 23.06 -16.01
CA ARG A 561 7.27 22.18 -15.36
C ARG A 561 7.75 20.73 -15.33
N LEU A 562 7.84 20.14 -14.13
CA LEU A 562 8.25 18.73 -13.95
C LEU A 562 7.38 18.00 -12.92
N PHE A 563 7.33 16.69 -13.10
CA PHE A 563 6.67 15.76 -12.20
C PHE A 563 7.64 14.71 -11.70
N ALA A 564 7.57 14.40 -10.41
CA ALA A 564 8.31 13.32 -9.78
C ALA A 564 7.35 12.35 -9.09
N ASN A 565 7.54 11.05 -9.33
CA ASN A 565 6.94 9.98 -8.54
C ASN A 565 8.05 9.35 -7.69
N ALA A 566 7.90 9.39 -6.37
CA ALA A 566 9.03 9.21 -5.46
C ALA A 566 8.94 7.96 -4.58
N TYR A 567 10.07 7.26 -4.45
CA TYR A 567 10.22 6.13 -3.55
C TYR A 567 10.33 6.62 -2.11
N GLY A 568 9.38 6.20 -1.26
CA GLY A 568 9.20 6.71 0.09
C GLY A 568 8.50 8.07 0.15
N GLY A 569 8.03 8.61 -0.98
CA GLY A 569 7.36 9.90 -1.11
C GLY A 569 6.02 9.79 -1.84
N GLY A 570 5.47 10.93 -2.23
CA GLY A 570 4.23 11.05 -2.99
C GLY A 570 4.45 11.33 -4.48
N ASN A 571 3.46 11.96 -5.09
CA ASN A 571 3.54 12.59 -6.41
C ASN A 571 3.73 14.09 -6.21
N PHE A 572 4.76 14.66 -6.85
CA PHE A 572 5.10 16.07 -6.69
C PHE A 572 5.22 16.76 -8.04
N ILE A 573 4.76 18.01 -8.10
CA ILE A 573 4.93 18.88 -9.26
C ILE A 573 5.78 20.10 -8.89
N THR A 574 6.60 20.56 -9.84
CA THR A 574 7.22 21.89 -9.84
C THR A 574 6.82 22.63 -11.11
N GLU A 575 6.67 23.94 -11.01
CA GLU A 575 6.31 24.86 -12.11
C GLU A 575 7.34 26.02 -12.20
N ASP A 576 8.46 25.89 -11.51
CA ASP A 576 9.52 26.90 -11.41
C ASP A 576 10.93 26.30 -11.61
N ALA A 577 11.01 25.21 -12.37
CA ALA A 577 12.21 24.44 -12.67
C ALA A 577 12.90 23.84 -11.43
N GLY A 578 12.12 23.31 -10.48
CA GLY A 578 12.59 22.55 -9.32
C GLY A 578 13.00 23.39 -8.11
N ARG A 579 12.70 24.69 -8.09
CA ARG A 579 13.00 25.58 -6.93
C ARG A 579 11.99 25.36 -5.80
N THR A 580 10.72 25.18 -6.14
CA THR A 580 9.64 24.80 -5.23
C THR A 580 8.84 23.62 -5.79
N TRP A 581 8.25 22.85 -4.88
CA TRP A 581 7.45 21.66 -5.20
C TRP A 581 6.13 21.70 -4.43
N LYS A 582 5.07 21.23 -5.08
CA LYS A 582 3.73 21.08 -4.51
C LYS A 582 3.38 19.59 -4.43
N ASP A 583 2.62 19.20 -3.42
CA ASP A 583 2.01 17.87 -3.35
C ASP A 583 0.85 17.78 -4.35
N THR A 584 0.80 16.68 -5.09
CA THR A 584 -0.28 16.33 -6.01
C THR A 584 -0.71 14.86 -5.86
N SER A 585 -0.53 14.30 -4.66
CA SER A 585 -0.82 12.89 -4.36
C SER A 585 -2.32 12.54 -4.20
N ASN A 586 -3.26 13.46 -4.46
CA ASN A 586 -4.68 13.22 -4.21
C ASN A 586 -5.21 12.02 -5.01
N GLY A 587 -5.77 11.01 -4.32
CA GLY A 587 -6.22 9.75 -4.92
C GLY A 587 -5.11 8.73 -5.23
N TYR A 588 -3.85 9.09 -5.01
CA TYR A 588 -2.69 8.21 -5.01
C TYR A 588 -2.26 7.90 -3.58
N THR A 589 -2.25 6.62 -3.20
CA THR A 589 -1.56 6.21 -1.98
C THR A 589 -1.06 4.78 -2.07
N GLY A 590 0.26 4.62 -2.00
CA GLY A 590 0.94 3.40 -1.58
C GLY A 590 1.39 3.47 -0.12
N SER A 591 0.89 4.46 0.63
CA SER A 591 1.49 4.90 1.89
C SER A 591 1.45 3.83 2.97
N MET A 592 2.53 3.73 3.73
CA MET A 592 2.70 2.79 4.83
C MET A 592 2.53 3.55 6.15
N ILE A 593 1.38 3.36 6.78
CA ILE A 593 1.02 4.05 8.01
C ILE A 593 1.36 3.13 9.18
N ARG A 594 2.26 3.58 10.04
CA ARG A 594 2.78 2.79 11.17
C ARG A 594 1.88 2.88 12.39
N ASP A 595 1.26 4.04 12.60
CA ASP A 595 0.40 4.32 13.75
C ASP A 595 -0.64 5.42 13.45
N ILE A 596 -1.72 5.45 14.22
CA ILE A 596 -2.89 6.31 14.02
C ILE A 596 -3.59 6.62 15.34
N ALA A 597 -4.00 7.88 15.54
CA ALA A 597 -4.69 8.32 16.75
C ALA A 597 -5.85 9.28 16.41
N VAL A 598 -7.04 8.95 16.91
CA VAL A 598 -8.24 9.81 16.83
C VAL A 598 -8.29 10.75 18.04
N ASP A 599 -8.67 12.00 17.82
CA ASP A 599 -8.94 12.95 18.90
C ASP A 599 -10.17 12.48 19.73
N PRO A 600 -10.03 12.26 21.05
CA PRO A 600 -11.11 11.77 21.91
C PRO A 600 -12.25 12.77 22.10
N THR A 601 -12.13 14.01 21.63
CA THR A 601 -13.16 15.04 21.65
C THR A 601 -13.81 15.29 20.29
N SER A 602 -13.19 14.84 19.19
CA SER A 602 -13.59 15.17 17.81
C SER A 602 -13.32 14.00 16.84
N PRO A 603 -14.29 13.11 16.57
CA PRO A 603 -14.09 11.90 15.74
C PRO A 603 -13.59 12.14 14.30
N GLY A 604 -13.74 13.35 13.76
CA GLY A 604 -13.22 13.76 12.47
C GLY A 604 -11.78 14.31 12.50
N HIS A 605 -11.19 14.47 13.68
CA HIS A 605 -9.82 14.93 13.88
C HIS A 605 -8.92 13.73 14.17
N VAL A 606 -8.00 13.45 13.26
CA VAL A 606 -7.23 12.20 13.22
C VAL A 606 -5.79 12.51 12.85
N TYR A 607 -4.85 11.92 13.57
CA TYR A 607 -3.43 11.98 13.24
C TYR A 607 -2.95 10.62 12.75
N ALA A 608 -2.12 10.62 11.71
CA ALA A 608 -1.51 9.41 11.15
C ALA A 608 -0.01 9.64 10.95
N VAL A 609 0.79 8.62 11.22
CA VAL A 609 2.26 8.68 11.09
C VAL A 609 2.81 7.52 10.30
N GLY A 610 3.86 7.79 9.52
CA GLY A 610 4.56 6.77 8.75
C GLY A 610 5.79 7.30 8.04
N ARG A 611 6.24 6.56 7.03
CA ARG A 611 7.51 6.82 6.33
C ARG A 611 7.60 8.20 5.66
N SER A 612 6.47 8.73 5.20
CA SER A 612 6.42 9.96 4.40
C SER A 612 6.06 11.22 5.21
N GLY A 613 5.77 11.10 6.52
CA GLY A 613 5.49 12.26 7.36
C GLY A 613 4.62 12.01 8.60
N PHE A 614 4.28 13.12 9.24
CA PHE A 614 3.23 13.27 10.24
C PHE A 614 2.06 13.99 9.59
N PHE A 615 0.87 13.40 9.68
CA PHE A 615 -0.33 13.87 8.97
C PHE A 615 -1.47 14.13 9.94
N GLU A 616 -2.25 15.17 9.66
CA GLU A 616 -3.50 15.51 10.33
C GLU A 616 -4.64 15.48 9.31
N SER A 617 -5.77 14.92 9.69
CA SER A 617 -7.05 15.12 9.01
C SER A 617 -8.03 15.79 9.96
N ARG A 618 -8.85 16.70 9.43
CA ARG A 618 -9.90 17.42 10.15
C ARG A 618 -11.32 17.06 9.72
N ASN A 619 -11.43 16.10 8.80
CA ASN A 619 -12.68 15.65 8.17
C ASN A 619 -12.77 14.12 8.06
N GLY A 620 -12.15 13.41 9.01
CA GLY A 620 -12.20 11.95 9.12
C GLY A 620 -11.46 11.22 8.01
N GLY A 621 -10.36 11.78 7.52
CA GLY A 621 -9.51 11.23 6.47
C GLY A 621 -9.86 11.68 5.05
N SER A 622 -10.94 12.43 4.82
CA SER A 622 -11.32 12.86 3.47
C SER A 622 -10.27 13.76 2.80
N ASN A 623 -9.54 14.56 3.58
CA ASN A 623 -8.28 15.23 3.21
C ASN A 623 -7.24 14.99 4.31
N TRP A 624 -5.96 15.12 3.96
CA TRP A 624 -4.82 15.05 4.89
C TRP A 624 -3.87 16.23 4.64
N ASP A 625 -3.32 16.81 5.71
CA ASP A 625 -2.33 17.90 5.67
C ASP A 625 -1.17 17.60 6.64
N THR A 626 -0.07 18.36 6.53
CA THR A 626 1.11 18.24 7.40
C THR A 626 1.33 19.51 8.22
N PRO A 627 0.81 19.58 9.45
CA PRO A 627 0.83 20.79 10.28
C PRO A 627 2.22 21.22 10.74
N ASN A 628 3.17 20.27 10.84
CA ASN A 628 4.57 20.54 11.16
C ASN A 628 5.41 20.60 9.88
N ARG A 629 5.87 21.81 9.53
CA ARG A 629 6.82 22.03 8.43
C ARG A 629 8.27 22.27 8.89
N SER A 630 8.51 22.18 10.19
CA SER A 630 9.78 22.53 10.85
C SER A 630 10.80 21.40 10.83
N PHE A 631 10.33 20.15 10.90
CA PHE A 631 11.15 18.95 10.77
C PHE A 631 11.09 18.49 9.30
N ARG A 632 12.22 18.08 8.73
CA ARG A 632 12.31 17.55 7.35
C ARG A 632 12.95 16.17 7.37
N ASN A 633 12.64 15.35 6.37
CA ASN A 633 12.97 13.93 6.29
C ASN A 633 12.34 13.09 7.43
N ASN A 634 11.03 13.28 7.60
CA ASN A 634 10.26 12.80 8.72
C ASN A 634 9.68 11.38 8.50
N ASP A 635 10.45 10.34 8.81
CA ASP A 635 9.90 8.99 9.05
C ASP A 635 9.43 8.93 10.51
N TYR A 636 8.15 8.70 10.76
CA TYR A 636 7.57 8.62 12.12
C TYR A 636 7.00 7.22 12.39
N HIS A 637 7.33 6.59 13.52
CA HIS A 637 6.87 5.23 13.83
C HIS A 637 5.62 5.16 14.73
N VAL A 638 5.48 6.07 15.70
CA VAL A 638 4.46 5.98 16.76
C VAL A 638 4.00 7.36 17.22
N ILE A 639 2.73 7.48 17.59
CA ILE A 639 2.10 8.71 18.10
C ILE A 639 1.16 8.39 19.27
N ALA A 640 1.16 9.23 20.31
CA ALA A 640 0.16 9.18 21.37
C ALA A 640 -0.34 10.58 21.71
N LEU A 641 -1.67 10.72 21.88
CA LEU A 641 -2.33 11.96 22.29
C LEU A 641 -2.57 11.96 23.80
N ASN A 642 -2.45 13.12 24.44
CA ASN A 642 -2.92 13.30 25.80
C ASN A 642 -4.47 13.17 25.82
N PRO A 643 -5.05 12.21 26.58
CA PRO A 643 -6.48 11.92 26.52
C PRO A 643 -7.39 13.02 27.09
N SER A 644 -6.84 13.98 27.86
CA SER A 644 -7.60 15.14 28.38
C SER A 644 -7.33 16.44 27.64
N ASN A 645 -6.27 16.50 26.83
CA ASN A 645 -5.93 17.65 25.99
C ASN A 645 -5.20 17.19 24.71
N PRO A 646 -5.92 16.77 23.65
CA PRO A 646 -5.33 16.17 22.46
C PRO A 646 -4.50 17.12 21.58
N SER A 647 -4.43 18.41 21.91
CA SER A 647 -3.39 19.31 21.35
C SER A 647 -2.00 18.98 21.90
N GLN A 648 -1.90 18.36 23.07
CA GLN A 648 -0.65 17.84 23.62
C GLN A 648 -0.44 16.40 23.16
N LEU A 649 0.69 16.13 22.51
CA LEU A 649 1.01 14.81 21.98
C LEU A 649 2.51 14.50 22.03
N VAL A 650 2.83 13.21 22.00
CA VAL A 650 4.19 12.70 21.85
C VAL A 650 4.24 11.86 20.58
N ALA A 651 5.31 12.00 19.80
CA ALA A 651 5.58 11.17 18.63
C ALA A 651 7.06 10.76 18.57
N GLU A 652 7.35 9.69 17.84
CA GLU A 652 8.73 9.27 17.56
C GLU A 652 9.16 9.61 16.14
N LEU A 653 10.29 10.30 16.01
CA LEU A 653 10.99 10.50 14.75
C LEU A 653 12.01 9.37 14.54
N ASN A 654 11.69 8.42 13.66
CA ASN A 654 12.38 7.14 13.52
C ASN A 654 13.83 7.29 13.06
N CYS A 655 14.06 8.08 12.01
CA CYS A 655 15.43 8.42 11.56
C CYS A 655 16.24 9.18 12.63
N GLY A 656 15.56 10.00 13.44
CA GLY A 656 16.18 10.73 14.55
C GLY A 656 16.42 9.87 15.79
N ARG A 657 15.74 8.71 15.90
CA ARG A 657 15.64 7.87 17.11
C ARG A 657 15.24 8.70 18.34
N ALA A 658 14.36 9.67 18.13
CA ALA A 658 14.08 10.76 19.05
C ALA A 658 12.60 10.81 19.44
N LEU A 659 12.32 11.04 20.73
CA LEU A 659 10.97 11.36 21.20
C LEU A 659 10.77 12.87 21.10
N LEU A 660 9.65 13.25 20.49
CA LEU A 660 9.26 14.63 20.29
C LEU A 660 7.95 14.90 21.05
N TYR A 661 7.87 16.04 21.72
CA TYR A 661 6.64 16.56 22.32
C TYR A 661 6.11 17.74 21.50
N SER A 662 4.79 17.80 21.28
CA SER A 662 4.10 18.95 20.70
C SER A 662 3.00 19.44 21.66
N PRO A 663 2.91 20.76 21.93
CA PRO A 663 1.84 21.35 22.74
C PRO A 663 0.61 21.83 21.95
N ASP A 664 0.67 21.81 20.61
CA ASP A 664 -0.18 22.61 19.72
C ASP A 664 -0.80 21.84 18.56
N GLY A 665 -1.00 20.52 18.74
CA GLY A 665 -1.57 19.62 17.74
C GLY A 665 -0.64 19.40 16.56
N GLY A 666 0.65 19.20 16.85
CA GLY A 666 1.66 18.91 15.85
C GLY A 666 2.01 20.07 14.92
N ARG A 667 1.90 21.35 15.33
CA ARG A 667 2.49 22.47 14.56
C ARG A 667 3.98 22.60 14.86
N THR A 668 4.30 22.65 16.15
CA THR A 668 5.66 22.69 16.66
C THR A 668 5.95 21.43 17.44
N PHE A 669 7.20 20.97 17.34
CA PHE A 669 7.71 19.85 18.13
C PHE A 669 9.02 20.27 18.78
N THR A 670 9.20 19.85 20.03
CA THR A 670 10.47 19.94 20.75
C THR A 670 11.00 18.53 20.92
N GLN A 671 12.27 18.30 20.61
CA GLN A 671 12.94 17.04 20.91
C GLN A 671 13.18 16.94 22.42
N THR A 672 12.50 16.00 23.08
CA THR A 672 12.54 15.81 24.54
C THR A 672 13.37 14.60 24.97
N TYR A 673 13.68 13.70 24.03
CA TYR A 673 14.68 12.65 24.23
C TYR A 673 15.42 12.34 22.93
N SER A 674 16.73 12.11 23.04
CA SER A 674 17.57 11.54 21.99
C SER A 674 18.73 10.80 22.64
N SER A 675 19.13 9.65 22.09
CA SER A 675 20.29 8.91 22.58
C SER A 675 21.44 8.89 21.56
N PRO A 676 22.68 9.22 21.96
CA PRO A 676 23.81 9.28 21.04
C PRO A 676 24.40 7.91 20.65
N GLU A 677 24.11 6.82 21.38
CA GLU A 677 24.86 5.55 21.24
C GLU A 677 24.11 4.40 20.52
N ASP A 678 22.82 4.56 20.20
CA ASP A 678 21.91 3.41 20.26
C ASP A 678 21.41 2.80 18.94
N ASN A 679 21.46 1.47 18.85
CA ASN A 679 20.85 0.64 17.80
C ASN A 679 19.37 0.31 18.10
N PHE A 680 18.59 1.27 18.60
CA PHE A 680 17.14 1.10 18.84
C PHE A 680 16.32 2.32 18.42
N ALA A 681 15.01 2.13 18.32
CA ALA A 681 13.96 3.10 18.04
C ALA A 681 12.79 2.89 19.05
N TRP A 682 11.71 3.67 18.95
CA TRP A 682 10.54 3.52 19.84
C TRP A 682 9.32 2.96 19.08
N ARG A 683 8.71 1.90 19.62
CA ARG A 683 7.62 1.15 18.97
C ARG A 683 6.22 1.50 19.48
N THR A 684 6.13 1.94 20.74
CA THR A 684 4.87 2.14 21.45
C THR A 684 5.01 3.30 22.44
N LEU A 685 3.98 4.14 22.49
CA LEU A 685 3.82 5.26 23.41
C LEU A 685 2.43 5.13 24.04
N ALA A 686 2.31 5.40 25.35
CA ALA A 686 1.03 5.35 26.04
C ALA A 686 0.95 6.41 27.15
N PHE A 687 -0.05 7.28 27.09
CA PHE A 687 -0.44 8.17 28.19
C PHE A 687 -1.28 7.38 29.20
N ALA A 688 -1.07 7.59 30.50
CA ALA A 688 -1.92 6.98 31.52
C ALA A 688 -3.30 7.66 31.55
N PRO A 689 -4.43 6.92 31.38
CA PRO A 689 -5.75 7.54 31.21
C PRO A 689 -6.24 8.40 32.38
N SER A 690 -5.81 8.08 33.61
CA SER A 690 -6.18 8.81 34.83
C SER A 690 -5.22 9.93 35.23
N ASP A 691 -4.02 9.98 34.64
CA ASP A 691 -3.01 10.99 34.93
C ASP A 691 -2.09 11.18 33.71
N PRO A 692 -2.46 12.06 32.75
CA PRO A 692 -1.67 12.29 31.55
C PRO A 692 -0.30 12.94 31.77
N SER A 693 0.10 13.24 33.01
CA SER A 693 1.51 13.55 33.29
C SER A 693 2.40 12.31 33.14
N VAL A 694 1.84 11.11 33.34
CA VAL A 694 2.57 9.85 33.20
C VAL A 694 2.43 9.30 31.79
N VAL A 695 3.57 9.15 31.11
CA VAL A 695 3.68 8.56 29.76
C VAL A 695 4.75 7.48 29.77
N TYR A 696 4.50 6.35 29.12
CA TYR A 696 5.50 5.30 28.89
C TYR A 696 5.90 5.24 27.43
N ALA A 697 7.18 4.95 27.18
CA ALA A 697 7.72 4.63 25.86
C ALA A 697 8.37 3.24 25.88
N GLY A 698 8.11 2.43 24.86
CA GLY A 698 8.69 1.08 24.70
C GLY A 698 9.62 1.02 23.49
N GLY A 699 10.85 0.55 23.72
CA GLY A 699 11.90 0.44 22.71
C GLY A 699 11.81 -0.84 21.86
N ILE A 700 12.25 -0.73 20.60
CA ILE A 700 12.45 -1.83 19.65
C ILE A 700 13.82 -1.68 19.00
N GLY A 701 14.48 -2.78 18.65
CA GLY A 701 15.78 -2.69 18.00
C GLY A 701 15.69 -2.08 16.59
N TYR A 702 16.73 -1.35 16.21
CA TYR A 702 16.78 -0.52 15.00
C TYR A 702 18.01 -0.84 14.19
N GLN A 703 17.83 -0.91 12.87
CA GLN A 703 18.92 -1.19 11.94
C GLN A 703 19.20 -0.01 11.02
N SER A 704 18.15 0.63 10.52
CA SER A 704 18.23 1.78 9.61
C SER A 704 16.89 2.51 9.57
N CYS A 705 16.86 3.71 8.98
CA CYS A 705 15.64 4.52 8.85
C CYS A 705 14.46 3.73 8.25
N GLY A 706 13.37 3.63 9.00
CA GLY A 706 12.17 2.91 8.62
C GLY A 706 12.23 1.39 8.84
N ILE A 707 13.33 0.87 9.39
CA ILE A 707 13.55 -0.55 9.72
C ILE A 707 13.84 -0.70 11.20
N SER A 708 12.76 -0.93 11.94
CA SER A 708 12.73 -1.17 13.38
C SER A 708 12.08 -2.54 13.61
N GLU A 709 12.83 -3.47 14.19
CA GLU A 709 12.63 -4.90 14.03
C GLU A 709 12.89 -5.66 15.34
N PRO A 710 12.04 -6.62 15.74
CA PRO A 710 12.06 -7.18 17.09
C PRO A 710 13.17 -8.24 17.32
N GLN A 711 13.96 -8.57 16.29
CA GLN A 711 15.15 -9.43 16.38
C GLN A 711 16.43 -8.69 16.83
N PHE A 712 16.45 -7.36 16.84
CA PHE A 712 17.61 -6.58 17.28
C PHE A 712 17.51 -6.17 18.76
N GLU A 713 18.63 -5.73 19.34
CA GLU A 713 18.70 -5.28 20.73
C GLU A 713 17.94 -3.96 20.93
N ALA A 714 17.24 -3.81 22.06
CA ALA A 714 16.37 -2.66 22.37
C ALA A 714 16.66 -2.11 23.78
N LYS A 715 16.08 -0.95 24.15
CA LYS A 715 16.29 -0.27 25.45
C LYS A 715 15.31 -0.63 26.58
N GLY A 716 14.34 -1.51 26.36
CA GLY A 716 13.22 -1.65 27.29
C GLY A 716 12.36 -0.39 27.35
N PHE A 717 12.23 0.22 28.52
CA PHE A 717 11.22 1.24 28.81
C PHE A 717 11.79 2.59 29.27
N LEU A 718 11.16 3.68 28.82
CA LEU A 718 11.23 4.99 29.48
C LEU A 718 9.88 5.36 30.09
N ARG A 719 9.91 6.26 31.06
CA ARG A 719 8.72 6.93 31.61
C ARG A 719 8.95 8.43 31.77
N SER A 720 7.96 9.23 31.37
CA SER A 720 7.81 10.63 31.72
C SER A 720 6.86 10.80 32.92
N THR A 721 7.04 11.86 33.70
CA THR A 721 6.12 12.30 34.76
C THR A 721 5.69 13.76 34.59
N ASP A 722 5.80 14.27 33.36
CA ASP A 722 5.52 15.65 32.97
C ASP A 722 4.89 15.75 31.56
N GLY A 723 4.20 14.69 31.11
CA GLY A 723 3.45 14.67 29.85
C GLY A 723 4.30 14.50 28.59
N GLY A 724 5.53 14.00 28.73
CA GLY A 724 6.49 13.76 27.65
C GLY A 724 7.58 14.83 27.49
N LEU A 725 7.63 15.81 28.40
CA LEU A 725 8.62 16.91 28.39
C LEU A 725 10.02 16.44 28.82
N SER A 726 10.10 15.49 29.74
CA SER A 726 11.34 14.80 30.14
C SER A 726 11.11 13.31 30.40
N TRP A 727 12.18 12.52 30.31
CA TRP A 727 12.12 11.06 30.34
C TRP A 727 13.22 10.48 31.24
N ALA A 728 12.85 9.43 31.99
CA ALA A 728 13.78 8.63 32.79
C ALA A 728 13.66 7.14 32.43
N ASP A 729 14.74 6.38 32.63
CA ASP A 729 14.71 4.91 32.49
C ASP A 729 13.67 4.31 33.44
N ALA A 730 12.79 3.48 32.89
CA ALA A 730 11.75 2.75 33.61
C ALA A 730 12.04 1.25 33.57
N ASN A 731 13.30 0.90 33.83
CA ASN A 731 13.86 -0.43 33.68
C ASN A 731 14.42 -1.00 34.98
N ASP A 732 14.36 -2.33 35.08
CA ASP A 732 15.16 -3.11 36.04
C ASP A 732 16.17 -4.02 35.31
N ALA A 733 16.77 -4.97 36.05
CA ALA A 733 17.74 -5.91 35.51
C ALA A 733 17.16 -6.90 34.48
N ILE A 734 15.84 -7.10 34.46
CA ILE A 734 15.14 -7.96 33.50
C ILE A 734 14.83 -7.16 32.24
N THR A 735 14.35 -5.91 32.38
CA THR A 735 13.77 -5.19 31.24
C THR A 735 14.73 -4.32 30.45
N LYS A 736 15.96 -4.09 30.95
CA LYS A 736 16.95 -3.21 30.30
C LYS A 736 17.11 -3.43 28.79
N ASN A 737 16.98 -4.68 28.32
CA ASN A 737 17.10 -5.07 26.91
C ASN A 737 15.78 -5.63 26.33
N ALA A 738 14.63 -5.26 26.89
CA ALA A 738 13.33 -5.74 26.42
C ALA A 738 12.93 -5.08 25.09
N VAL A 739 12.44 -5.89 24.17
CA VAL A 739 11.80 -5.47 22.92
C VAL A 739 10.31 -5.33 23.20
N VAL A 740 9.83 -4.10 23.29
CA VAL A 740 8.47 -3.78 23.75
C VAL A 740 7.57 -3.53 22.55
N MET A 741 6.51 -4.33 22.40
CA MET A 741 5.60 -4.28 21.26
C MET A 741 4.37 -3.40 21.53
N GLN A 742 3.79 -3.50 22.74
CA GLN A 742 2.66 -2.69 23.19
C GLN A 742 2.67 -2.56 24.72
N ILE A 743 2.22 -1.41 25.22
CA ILE A 743 2.05 -1.11 26.65
C ILE A 743 0.58 -0.77 26.91
N ALA A 744 -0.05 -1.45 27.85
CA ALA A 744 -1.39 -1.15 28.34
C ALA A 744 -1.31 -0.65 29.78
N ILE A 745 -1.84 0.55 30.05
CA ILE A 745 -1.78 1.20 31.37
C ILE A 745 -3.13 1.02 32.07
N HIS A 746 -3.10 0.62 33.34
CA HIS A 746 -4.31 0.42 34.12
C HIS A 746 -5.11 1.74 34.22
N PRO A 747 -6.41 1.76 33.84
CA PRO A 747 -7.14 3.01 33.57
C PRO A 747 -7.11 3.99 34.75
N ASN A 748 -7.22 3.49 35.98
CA ASN A 748 -7.27 4.28 37.23
C ASN A 748 -5.99 4.20 38.10
N LYS A 749 -4.85 3.72 37.56
CA LYS A 749 -3.58 3.56 38.32
C LYS A 749 -2.38 3.82 37.40
N PRO A 750 -1.88 5.07 37.29
CA PRO A 750 -0.87 5.44 36.29
C PRO A 750 0.49 4.75 36.46
N LEU A 751 0.78 4.19 37.63
CA LEU A 751 2.00 3.42 37.92
C LEU A 751 1.83 1.90 37.72
N THR A 752 0.65 1.44 37.31
CA THR A 752 0.38 0.03 37.00
C THR A 752 0.22 -0.15 35.50
N ALA A 753 1.09 -0.93 34.87
CA ALA A 753 1.07 -1.19 33.44
C ALA A 753 1.47 -2.64 33.13
N TYR A 754 0.97 -3.14 32.01
CA TYR A 754 1.34 -4.43 31.42
C TYR A 754 2.00 -4.17 30.06
N ALA A 755 3.00 -4.99 29.72
CA ALA A 755 3.75 -4.85 28.47
C ALA A 755 3.86 -6.19 27.75
N ALA A 756 3.45 -6.20 26.48
CA ALA A 756 3.73 -7.27 25.54
C ALA A 756 5.16 -7.11 25.04
N THR A 757 6.02 -8.10 25.30
CA THR A 757 7.40 -8.09 24.79
C THR A 757 7.67 -9.25 23.85
N PHE A 758 8.56 -9.04 22.89
CA PHE A 758 8.93 -10.06 21.91
C PHE A 758 10.01 -11.03 22.44
N ASN A 759 10.70 -10.67 23.53
CA ASN A 759 11.85 -11.42 24.07
C ASN A 759 11.82 -11.66 25.59
N HIS A 760 10.80 -11.21 26.32
CA HIS A 760 10.66 -11.40 27.78
C HIS A 760 9.25 -11.82 28.24
N GLY A 761 8.34 -12.20 27.33
CA GLY A 761 6.97 -12.61 27.67
C GLY A 761 6.06 -11.45 28.07
N LEU A 762 5.12 -11.72 28.97
CA LEU A 762 4.29 -10.67 29.59
C LEU A 762 5.00 -10.11 30.82
N LEU A 763 5.09 -8.79 30.88
CA LEU A 763 5.61 -8.07 32.03
C LEU A 763 4.53 -7.18 32.65
N GLN A 764 4.57 -7.03 33.97
CA GLN A 764 3.73 -6.13 34.76
C GLN A 764 4.61 -5.31 35.69
N THR A 765 4.31 -4.01 35.79
CA THR A 765 4.80 -3.15 36.88
C THR A 765 3.63 -2.61 37.70
N THR A 766 3.89 -2.29 38.97
CA THR A 766 2.95 -1.61 39.88
C THR A 766 3.55 -0.38 40.58
N ASP A 767 4.86 -0.15 40.44
CA ASP A 767 5.63 0.98 40.99
C ASP A 767 6.09 1.98 39.90
N GLY A 768 5.58 1.80 38.69
CA GLY A 768 5.81 2.61 37.51
C GLY A 768 7.11 2.32 36.78
N GLY A 769 7.54 1.06 36.76
CA GLY A 769 8.71 0.58 36.03
C GLY A 769 10.01 0.62 36.82
N LYS A 770 9.97 0.72 38.16
CA LYS A 770 11.17 0.49 38.99
C LYS A 770 11.42 -1.01 39.16
N THR A 771 10.35 -1.79 39.17
CA THR A 771 10.39 -3.26 39.09
C THR A 771 9.36 -3.77 38.09
N TRP A 772 9.73 -4.85 37.41
CA TRP A 772 8.87 -5.59 36.50
C TRP A 772 8.85 -7.06 36.89
N THR A 773 7.66 -7.66 36.84
CA THR A 773 7.45 -9.07 37.16
C THR A 773 6.58 -9.72 36.10
N ASN A 774 6.64 -11.04 35.98
CA ASN A 774 5.71 -11.78 35.14
C ASN A 774 4.49 -12.19 35.98
N PRO A 775 3.26 -11.74 35.66
CA PRO A 775 2.08 -12.00 36.48
C PRO A 775 1.59 -13.46 36.41
N GLY A 776 1.95 -14.22 35.37
CA GLY A 776 1.37 -15.55 35.13
C GLY A 776 2.25 -16.50 34.31
N LYS A 777 2.16 -17.81 34.58
CA LYS A 777 3.09 -18.80 34.03
C LYS A 777 2.97 -19.07 32.52
N GLU A 778 1.83 -18.72 31.90
CA GLU A 778 1.53 -19.01 30.48
C GLU A 778 2.44 -18.22 29.51
N PHE A 779 2.87 -17.01 29.90
CA PHE A 779 3.67 -16.11 29.07
C PHE A 779 5.07 -15.89 29.65
N SER A 780 5.79 -16.99 29.89
CA SER A 780 7.18 -16.99 30.35
C SER A 780 8.13 -16.22 29.41
N SER A 781 9.37 -15.98 29.83
CA SER A 781 10.34 -15.15 29.10
C SER A 781 10.67 -15.60 27.67
N SER A 782 10.45 -16.87 27.32
CA SER A 782 10.60 -17.37 25.94
C SER A 782 9.37 -17.13 25.04
N THR A 783 8.27 -16.62 25.61
CA THR A 783 7.04 -16.30 24.87
C THR A 783 7.18 -14.97 24.16
N ARG A 784 6.76 -14.92 22.89
CA ARG A 784 6.71 -13.71 22.09
C ARG A 784 5.30 -13.16 22.07
N LEU A 785 5.10 -11.95 22.59
CA LEU A 785 3.83 -11.24 22.55
C LEU A 785 3.91 -10.04 21.63
N THR A 786 2.81 -9.74 20.94
CA THR A 786 2.73 -8.66 19.93
C THR A 786 1.78 -7.53 20.31
N ALA A 787 0.75 -7.82 21.10
CA ALA A 787 -0.20 -6.86 21.65
C ALA A 787 -0.64 -7.28 23.06
N VAL A 788 -1.01 -6.31 23.89
CA VAL A 788 -1.66 -6.49 25.19
C VAL A 788 -2.62 -5.34 25.39
N GLU A 789 -3.81 -5.60 25.95
CA GLU A 789 -4.75 -4.54 26.30
C GLU A 789 -5.59 -4.88 27.54
N ILE A 790 -5.93 -3.86 28.32
CA ILE A 790 -6.70 -3.99 29.58
C ILE A 790 -8.14 -3.56 29.31
N SER A 791 -9.12 -4.34 29.77
CA SER A 791 -10.53 -3.95 29.65
C SER A 791 -10.81 -2.67 30.48
N PRO A 792 -11.36 -1.61 29.86
CA PRO A 792 -11.69 -0.39 30.58
C PRO A 792 -12.85 -0.57 31.58
N ALA A 793 -13.70 -1.59 31.38
CA ALA A 793 -14.81 -1.91 32.28
C ALA A 793 -14.39 -2.70 33.53
N ASP A 794 -13.40 -3.59 33.37
CA ASP A 794 -12.90 -4.45 34.43
C ASP A 794 -11.40 -4.67 34.24
N PRO A 795 -10.53 -3.92 34.96
CA PRO A 795 -9.08 -4.06 34.84
C PRO A 795 -8.50 -5.41 35.29
N SER A 796 -9.31 -6.33 35.81
CA SER A 796 -8.88 -7.73 35.99
C SER A 796 -8.96 -8.55 34.70
N VAL A 797 -9.70 -8.08 33.69
CA VAL A 797 -9.80 -8.68 32.36
C VAL A 797 -8.72 -8.08 31.46
N ILE A 798 -7.80 -8.92 31.01
CA ILE A 798 -6.65 -8.53 30.18
C ILE A 798 -6.57 -9.46 28.99
N PHE A 799 -6.37 -8.90 27.80
CA PHE A 799 -6.12 -9.64 26.58
C PHE A 799 -4.65 -9.53 26.17
N ALA A 800 -4.09 -10.62 25.63
CA ALA A 800 -2.73 -10.65 25.11
C ALA A 800 -2.66 -11.48 23.82
N ALA A 801 -1.95 -10.97 22.83
CA ALA A 801 -1.70 -11.66 21.57
C ALA A 801 -0.35 -12.38 21.60
N LYS A 802 -0.38 -13.69 21.36
CA LYS A 802 0.80 -14.55 21.30
C LYS A 802 1.16 -14.79 19.83
N TYR A 803 2.39 -14.45 19.45
CA TYR A 803 2.88 -14.52 18.07
C TYR A 803 2.65 -15.91 17.46
N HIS A 804 1.90 -16.02 16.36
CA HIS A 804 1.50 -17.28 15.71
C HIS A 804 0.73 -18.26 16.62
N ALA A 805 0.02 -17.77 17.63
CA ALA A 805 -0.86 -18.58 18.49
C ALA A 805 -2.20 -17.90 18.85
N GLY A 806 -2.46 -16.72 18.29
CA GLY A 806 -3.70 -15.96 18.44
C GLY A 806 -3.87 -15.26 19.80
N LEU A 807 -5.11 -14.85 20.07
CA LEU A 807 -5.49 -14.05 21.23
C LEU A 807 -5.81 -14.92 22.46
N TRP A 808 -5.45 -14.43 23.63
CA TRP A 808 -5.70 -15.02 24.94
C TRP A 808 -6.31 -13.99 25.90
N VAL A 809 -7.07 -14.47 26.88
CA VAL A 809 -7.73 -13.66 27.91
C VAL A 809 -7.45 -14.19 29.31
N SER A 810 -7.15 -13.28 30.23
CA SER A 810 -7.18 -13.48 31.68
C SER A 810 -8.40 -12.74 32.26
N THR A 811 -8.94 -13.26 33.36
CA THR A 811 -10.01 -12.61 34.15
C THR A 811 -9.63 -12.49 35.62
N ASP A 812 -8.32 -12.46 35.89
CA ASP A 812 -7.71 -12.42 37.22
C ASP A 812 -6.39 -11.64 37.22
N ALA A 813 -6.36 -10.54 36.46
CA ALA A 813 -5.24 -9.59 36.36
C ALA A 813 -3.92 -10.22 35.84
N GLY A 814 -4.02 -11.21 34.97
CA GLY A 814 -2.90 -11.83 34.26
C GLY A 814 -2.32 -13.09 34.92
N ILE A 815 -2.95 -13.62 35.96
CA ILE A 815 -2.45 -14.80 36.69
C ILE A 815 -2.73 -16.10 35.91
N ASN A 816 -3.98 -16.29 35.47
CA ASN A 816 -4.42 -17.43 34.66
C ASN A 816 -4.98 -16.97 33.31
N TRP A 817 -4.75 -17.77 32.28
CA TRP A 817 -5.06 -17.42 30.89
C TRP A 817 -5.87 -18.52 30.20
N LYS A 818 -6.74 -18.11 29.28
CA LYS A 818 -7.51 -19.00 28.39
C LYS A 818 -7.42 -18.49 26.96
N ARG A 819 -7.45 -19.39 25.98
CA ARG A 819 -7.44 -19.02 24.56
C ARG A 819 -8.75 -18.33 24.20
N SER A 820 -8.66 -17.22 23.47
CA SER A 820 -9.77 -16.34 23.07
C SER A 820 -9.82 -16.14 21.55
N SER A 821 -9.55 -17.22 20.80
CA SER A 821 -9.27 -17.16 19.35
C SER A 821 -10.33 -17.84 18.46
N ASN A 822 -11.55 -18.06 18.94
CA ASN A 822 -12.57 -18.69 18.08
C ASN A 822 -12.96 -17.76 16.94
N GLY A 823 -12.79 -18.19 15.69
CA GLY A 823 -12.97 -17.36 14.50
C GLY A 823 -11.76 -16.52 14.08
N LEU A 824 -10.63 -16.59 14.81
CA LEU A 824 -9.34 -16.06 14.34
C LEU A 824 -8.55 -17.16 13.60
N ILE A 825 -7.71 -16.76 12.63
CA ILE A 825 -6.77 -17.70 11.98
C ILE A 825 -5.72 -18.25 12.96
N SER A 826 -5.18 -19.44 12.65
CA SER A 826 -4.16 -20.10 13.48
C SER A 826 -2.80 -19.39 13.48
N GLU A 827 -2.42 -18.81 12.35
CA GLU A 827 -1.10 -18.18 12.11
C GLU A 827 -1.12 -16.66 12.40
N ALA A 828 -2.04 -16.20 13.25
CA ALA A 828 -2.27 -14.78 13.50
C ALA A 828 -1.01 -14.05 14.03
N PHE A 829 -0.71 -12.92 13.40
CA PHE A 829 0.17 -11.87 13.90
C PHE A 829 -0.71 -10.66 14.20
N LEU A 830 -1.41 -10.75 15.33
CA LEU A 830 -2.26 -9.66 15.80
C LEU A 830 -1.38 -8.46 16.18
N THR A 831 -1.68 -7.31 15.60
CA THR A 831 -0.90 -6.07 15.72
C THR A 831 -1.52 -5.08 16.71
N ASP A 832 -2.82 -5.22 17.01
CA ASP A 832 -3.54 -4.34 17.91
C ASP A 832 -4.80 -4.98 18.52
N ILE A 833 -5.26 -4.41 19.63
CA ILE A 833 -6.48 -4.77 20.33
C ILE A 833 -7.17 -3.47 20.77
N VAL A 834 -8.41 -3.23 20.33
CA VAL A 834 -9.17 -2.02 20.64
C VAL A 834 -10.53 -2.38 21.22
N PHE A 835 -10.86 -1.81 22.38
CA PHE A 835 -12.18 -1.93 23.01
C PHE A 835 -13.12 -0.83 22.50
N ASP A 836 -14.41 -1.15 22.35
CA ASP A 836 -15.46 -0.14 22.20
C ASP A 836 -15.64 0.61 23.54
N PRO A 837 -15.49 1.95 23.57
CA PRO A 837 -15.52 2.74 24.80
C PRO A 837 -16.91 2.83 25.43
N ILE A 838 -17.98 2.57 24.67
CA ILE A 838 -19.38 2.61 25.11
C ILE A 838 -19.89 1.20 25.45
N GLN A 839 -19.37 0.18 24.76
CA GLN A 839 -19.80 -1.21 24.87
C GLN A 839 -18.61 -2.17 25.03
N PRO A 840 -17.96 -2.28 26.22
CA PRO A 840 -16.69 -3.00 26.37
C PRO A 840 -16.70 -4.51 26.10
N GLN A 841 -17.87 -5.13 25.85
CA GLN A 841 -17.98 -6.48 25.28
C GLN A 841 -17.73 -6.54 23.76
N VAL A 842 -17.79 -5.39 23.08
CA VAL A 842 -17.43 -5.20 21.68
C VAL A 842 -15.95 -4.84 21.60
N MET A 843 -15.23 -5.56 20.75
CA MET A 843 -13.79 -5.41 20.58
C MET A 843 -13.40 -5.62 19.13
N TYR A 844 -12.26 -5.04 18.76
CA TYR A 844 -11.63 -5.18 17.46
C TYR A 844 -10.19 -5.68 17.64
N VAL A 845 -9.73 -6.56 16.76
CA VAL A 845 -8.29 -6.91 16.66
C VAL A 845 -7.85 -6.82 15.21
N SER A 846 -6.69 -6.23 14.98
CA SER A 846 -6.05 -6.18 13.67
C SER A 846 -4.97 -7.25 13.56
N ASP A 847 -4.76 -7.74 12.35
CA ASP A 847 -3.83 -8.81 12.02
C ASP A 847 -3.07 -8.47 10.74
N LEU A 848 -1.76 -8.74 10.72
CA LEU A 848 -0.90 -8.42 9.58
C LEU A 848 -1.15 -9.33 8.35
N PHE A 849 -1.73 -10.52 8.55
CA PHE A 849 -1.96 -11.52 7.50
C PHE A 849 -3.42 -11.60 7.04
N SER A 850 -4.36 -11.06 7.82
CA SER A 850 -5.80 -11.34 7.62
C SER A 850 -6.77 -10.20 7.93
N GLY A 851 -6.30 -8.98 8.22
CA GLY A 851 -7.16 -7.79 8.35
C GLY A 851 -7.75 -7.62 9.72
N VAL A 852 -9.00 -7.16 9.78
CA VAL A 852 -9.67 -6.79 11.04
C VAL A 852 -10.75 -7.79 11.40
N TYR A 853 -10.74 -8.20 12.67
CA TYR A 853 -11.79 -8.99 13.28
C TYR A 853 -12.55 -8.19 14.33
N ARG A 854 -13.82 -8.54 14.50
CA ARG A 854 -14.72 -7.95 15.49
C ARG A 854 -15.32 -9.04 16.38
N SER A 855 -15.35 -8.78 17.68
CA SER A 855 -16.12 -9.53 18.67
C SER A 855 -17.24 -8.65 19.24
N VAL A 856 -18.31 -9.28 19.73
CA VAL A 856 -19.45 -8.63 20.39
C VAL A 856 -19.83 -9.28 21.72
N ASP A 857 -19.06 -10.29 22.16
CA ASP A 857 -19.40 -11.16 23.30
C ASP A 857 -18.27 -11.27 24.36
N GLY A 858 -17.35 -10.30 24.34
CA GLY A 858 -16.17 -10.23 25.21
C GLY A 858 -15.03 -11.12 24.71
N GLY A 859 -14.79 -11.13 23.39
CA GLY A 859 -13.67 -11.85 22.77
C GLY A 859 -13.82 -13.36 22.70
N LYS A 860 -15.02 -13.91 22.95
CA LYS A 860 -15.27 -15.37 22.90
C LYS A 860 -15.36 -15.86 21.45
N ASN A 861 -16.03 -15.08 20.61
CA ASN A 861 -16.14 -15.32 19.17
C ASN A 861 -15.72 -14.07 18.38
N TRP A 862 -15.04 -14.29 17.27
CA TRP A 862 -14.55 -13.27 16.35
C TRP A 862 -15.12 -13.49 14.95
N LYS A 863 -15.43 -12.40 14.25
CA LYS A 863 -15.79 -12.40 12.83
C LYS A 863 -14.90 -11.42 12.07
N VAL A 864 -14.39 -11.84 10.92
CA VAL A 864 -13.66 -10.95 10.00
C VAL A 864 -14.60 -9.88 9.44
N ILE A 865 -14.11 -8.64 9.26
CA ILE A 865 -14.88 -7.49 8.79
C ILE A 865 -14.15 -6.73 7.67
N ASN A 866 -13.57 -7.43 6.69
CA ASN A 866 -12.68 -6.86 5.67
C ASN A 866 -13.38 -6.27 4.42
N THR A 867 -14.71 -6.22 4.37
CA THR A 867 -15.43 -5.69 3.20
C THR A 867 -15.01 -4.24 2.93
N GLY A 868 -14.46 -3.95 1.74
CA GLY A 868 -13.94 -2.61 1.38
C GLY A 868 -12.51 -2.32 1.85
N LEU A 869 -11.90 -3.17 2.69
CA LEU A 869 -10.51 -3.04 3.12
C LEU A 869 -9.59 -3.60 2.02
N LEU A 870 -9.17 -2.74 1.10
CA LEU A 870 -8.45 -3.12 -0.12
C LEU A 870 -7.01 -3.63 0.14
N ASN A 871 -6.46 -3.36 1.33
CA ASN A 871 -5.24 -3.98 1.83
C ASN A 871 -5.46 -4.44 3.28
N ARG A 872 -5.41 -5.75 3.53
CA ARG A 872 -5.68 -6.36 4.83
C ARG A 872 -4.46 -6.36 5.78
N ALA A 873 -3.29 -5.88 5.36
CA ALA A 873 -2.13 -5.79 6.24
C ALA A 873 -2.27 -4.56 7.17
N VAL A 874 -2.85 -4.74 8.36
CA VAL A 874 -3.17 -3.64 9.30
C VAL A 874 -2.15 -3.55 10.44
N ASN A 875 -1.57 -2.37 10.64
CA ASN A 875 -0.54 -2.09 11.67
C ASN A 875 -1.12 -1.67 13.02
N LYS A 876 -2.09 -0.75 13.00
CA LYS A 876 -2.72 -0.17 14.20
C LYS A 876 -4.13 0.31 13.89
N MET A 877 -4.95 0.39 14.93
CA MET A 877 -6.33 0.88 14.86
C MET A 877 -6.59 1.94 15.92
N SER A 878 -7.53 2.85 15.64
CA SER A 878 -7.99 3.83 16.63
C SER A 878 -9.49 4.04 16.47
N LEU A 879 -10.22 3.99 17.58
CA LEU A 879 -11.68 4.12 17.63
C LEU A 879 -12.03 5.44 18.32
N SER A 880 -12.94 6.19 17.71
CA SER A 880 -13.49 7.41 18.31
C SER A 880 -14.18 7.15 19.65
N SER A 881 -14.15 8.15 20.53
CA SER A 881 -14.68 8.05 21.91
C SER A 881 -16.19 7.81 22.01
N ASP A 882 -16.93 8.11 20.94
CA ASP A 882 -18.36 7.80 20.78
C ASP A 882 -18.62 6.36 20.32
N GLY A 883 -17.58 5.60 19.97
CA GLY A 883 -17.67 4.24 19.46
C GLY A 883 -18.21 4.13 18.03
N LEU A 884 -18.24 5.22 17.24
CA LEU A 884 -18.90 5.25 15.93
C LEU A 884 -17.95 5.16 14.72
N HIS A 885 -16.68 5.53 14.86
CA HIS A 885 -15.71 5.61 13.75
C HIS A 885 -14.41 4.89 14.10
N LEU A 886 -14.17 3.75 13.46
CA LEU A 886 -12.92 2.98 13.59
C LEU A 886 -12.00 3.31 12.41
N TYR A 887 -10.74 3.62 12.70
CA TYR A 887 -9.72 3.86 11.69
C TYR A 887 -8.66 2.76 11.73
N ALA A 888 -8.11 2.41 10.57
CA ALA A 888 -7.05 1.41 10.42
C ALA A 888 -5.89 1.97 9.59
N ALA A 889 -4.68 1.86 10.14
CA ALA A 889 -3.41 2.16 9.48
C ALA A 889 -2.89 0.90 8.76
N THR A 890 -2.60 0.98 7.46
CA THR A 890 -2.21 -0.19 6.65
C THR A 890 -0.78 -0.14 6.09
N GLU A 891 -0.22 -1.32 5.85
CA GLU A 891 1.08 -1.54 5.17
C GLU A 891 0.97 -1.32 3.64
N GLY A 892 0.53 -0.14 3.23
CA GLY A 892 0.22 0.24 1.85
C GLY A 892 -1.25 0.62 1.69
N MET A 893 -1.58 1.53 0.78
CA MET A 893 -2.92 2.13 0.61
C MET A 893 -3.41 3.05 1.74
N GLY A 894 -2.52 3.51 2.64
CA GLY A 894 -2.82 4.63 3.54
C GLY A 894 -3.68 4.25 4.76
N VAL A 895 -4.78 5.00 4.96
CA VAL A 895 -5.74 4.83 6.06
C VAL A 895 -7.11 4.44 5.53
N PHE A 896 -7.77 3.51 6.23
CA PHE A 896 -9.17 3.16 6.03
C PHE A 896 -10.01 3.59 7.24
N ARG A 897 -11.27 3.99 7.00
CA ARG A 897 -12.27 4.30 8.03
C ARG A 897 -13.47 3.38 7.92
N LEU A 898 -14.07 3.01 9.05
CA LEU A 898 -15.32 2.28 9.14
C LEU A 898 -16.32 3.08 9.97
N ASP A 899 -17.43 3.46 9.33
CA ASP A 899 -18.52 4.22 9.96
C ASP A 899 -19.59 3.26 10.49
N LEU A 900 -19.54 2.96 11.79
CA LEU A 900 -20.41 1.97 12.45
C LEU A 900 -21.88 2.43 12.52
N ASN A 901 -22.13 3.72 12.32
CA ASN A 901 -23.44 4.36 12.18
C ASN A 901 -23.85 4.64 10.71
N ASN A 902 -23.04 4.22 9.72
CA ASN A 902 -23.18 4.54 8.29
C ASN A 902 -23.23 6.06 7.97
N GLN A 903 -22.58 6.91 8.78
CA GLN A 903 -22.43 8.35 8.53
C GLN A 903 -20.95 8.73 8.66
N PRO A 904 -20.43 9.70 7.89
CA PRO A 904 -19.10 10.23 8.14
C PRO A 904 -19.06 10.99 9.48
N PRO A 905 -17.90 11.09 10.15
CA PRO A 905 -17.73 11.94 11.32
C PRO A 905 -17.85 13.41 10.93
N ALA A 906 -18.24 14.26 11.88
CA ALA A 906 -18.30 15.70 11.67
C ALA A 906 -16.90 16.28 11.40
N SER A 907 -16.78 17.13 10.39
CA SER A 907 -15.58 17.91 10.15
C SER A 907 -15.43 19.04 11.19
N ILE A 908 -14.20 19.30 11.60
CA ILE A 908 -13.85 20.51 12.35
C ILE A 908 -13.24 21.55 11.40
N PRO A 909 -13.33 22.87 11.71
CA PRO A 909 -12.78 23.90 10.84
C PRO A 909 -11.30 23.69 10.53
N GLU A 910 -10.91 24.00 9.29
CA GLU A 910 -9.52 24.15 8.90
C GLU A 910 -8.84 25.25 9.74
N ARG A 911 -7.51 25.18 9.82
CA ARG A 911 -6.73 26.09 10.66
C ARG A 911 -6.72 27.47 9.99
N THR A 912 -7.22 28.48 10.70
CA THR A 912 -7.44 29.84 10.17
C THR A 912 -6.15 30.61 9.83
N ASP A 913 -5.00 30.06 10.20
CA ASP A 913 -3.69 30.70 10.04
C ASP A 913 -3.01 30.23 8.74
N ASP A 914 -3.52 29.17 8.09
CA ASP A 914 -3.05 28.67 6.79
C ASP A 914 -3.64 29.48 5.63
N VAL A 915 -3.54 30.82 5.71
CA VAL A 915 -3.69 31.66 4.52
C VAL A 915 -2.52 31.32 3.60
N SER A 916 -2.86 30.62 2.53
CA SER A 916 -1.98 30.40 1.39
C SER A 916 -1.25 31.70 1.03
N ILE A 917 0.06 31.61 0.83
CA ILE A 917 0.78 32.63 0.05
C ILE A 917 0.36 32.42 -1.40
N GLU A 918 -0.88 32.78 -1.72
CA GLU A 918 -1.24 33.13 -3.08
C GLU A 918 -0.30 34.25 -3.52
N SER A 919 0.28 34.08 -4.69
CA SER A 919 1.13 35.07 -5.32
C SER A 919 0.30 36.30 -5.69
N SER A 920 0.11 37.20 -4.72
CA SER A 920 -0.42 38.54 -4.95
C SER A 920 0.44 39.24 -6.00
N GLY A 921 -0.07 39.26 -7.23
CA GLY A 921 0.67 39.74 -8.39
C GLY A 921 0.93 41.23 -8.31
N THR A 922 2.11 41.62 -7.86
CA THR A 922 2.62 42.97 -8.07
C THR A 922 3.33 43.04 -9.41
N GLN A 923 2.65 43.60 -10.42
CA GLN A 923 3.31 44.16 -11.59
C GLN A 923 4.25 45.30 -11.21
N ASN A 924 5.11 45.66 -12.18
CA ASN A 924 6.11 46.75 -12.19
C ASN A 924 7.48 46.33 -11.63
N SER A 925 8.60 46.65 -12.30
CA SER A 925 8.78 47.19 -13.67
C SER A 925 10.25 47.06 -14.07
N ASP A 926 10.54 46.95 -15.37
CA ASP A 926 11.90 46.94 -15.89
C ASP A 926 12.74 48.16 -15.47
N THR A 927 13.97 47.93 -15.02
CA THR A 927 15.16 48.64 -15.54
C THR A 927 16.47 47.98 -15.04
N PRO A 928 17.51 47.83 -15.88
CA PRO A 928 18.77 47.20 -15.51
C PRO A 928 19.82 48.22 -15.07
N ILE A 929 20.66 47.88 -14.09
CA ILE A 929 21.88 48.65 -13.77
C ILE A 929 23.09 47.71 -13.62
N GLN A 930 24.22 48.18 -14.15
CA GLN A 930 25.47 47.46 -14.33
C GLN A 930 26.34 47.39 -13.06
N SER A 931 27.42 46.62 -13.19
CA SER A 931 28.67 46.66 -12.42
C SER A 931 29.02 48.01 -11.77
N ASP A 932 29.61 47.99 -10.56
CA ASP A 932 31.08 48.14 -10.49
C ASP A 932 31.72 47.67 -9.17
N SER A 933 33.04 47.72 -9.15
CA SER A 933 33.96 47.14 -8.17
C SER A 933 34.47 48.10 -7.08
N SER A 934 35.13 47.53 -6.06
CA SER A 934 36.11 48.17 -5.11
C SER A 934 35.56 49.14 -4.03
N ALA A 935 36.26 49.46 -2.92
CA ALA A 935 37.19 48.72 -2.03
C ALA A 935 37.52 49.57 -0.77
N VAL A 936 38.17 48.97 0.26
CA VAL A 936 39.18 49.60 1.17
C VAL A 936 38.72 50.61 2.27
N LEU A 937 38.65 50.08 3.52
CA LEU A 937 39.45 50.41 4.73
C LEU A 937 39.35 51.70 5.60
N GLU A 938 39.81 51.51 6.86
CA GLU A 938 40.35 52.47 7.87
C GLU A 938 39.39 53.41 8.66
N GLN A 939 39.67 53.83 9.92
CA GLN A 939 40.34 53.24 11.11
C GLN A 939 40.16 54.18 12.34
N SER A 940 40.59 53.74 13.55
CA SER A 940 40.93 54.57 14.75
C SER A 940 39.77 55.26 15.52
N THR A 941 39.80 55.58 16.83
CA THR A 941 40.73 55.36 18.00
C THR A 941 39.92 55.65 19.32
N GLU A 942 39.88 54.77 20.34
CA GLU A 942 40.69 54.69 21.59
C GLU A 942 40.12 55.30 22.91
N ASN A 943 40.33 54.55 24.02
CA ASN A 943 40.59 54.95 25.43
C ASN A 943 39.51 55.71 26.25
N ASN A 944 39.04 55.26 27.43
CA ASN A 944 39.74 54.67 28.60
C ASN A 944 38.79 53.96 29.61
N ALA A 945 39.32 53.06 30.44
CA ALA A 945 38.63 52.40 31.58
C ALA A 945 39.11 52.96 32.95
N PRO A 946 38.48 52.66 34.12
CA PRO A 946 38.32 51.31 34.72
C PRO A 946 36.88 51.08 35.31
N SER A 947 36.50 50.07 36.11
CA SER A 947 37.22 48.97 36.82
C SER A 947 36.30 47.77 37.14
N THR A 948 36.90 46.59 37.37
CA THR A 948 36.45 45.46 38.22
C THR A 948 34.96 45.05 38.28
N HIS A 949 34.60 43.99 37.55
CA HIS A 949 34.17 42.70 38.13
C HIS A 949 34.43 41.57 37.12
N LYS A 950 34.63 40.33 37.60
CA LYS A 950 35.06 39.18 36.77
C LYS A 950 34.04 38.87 35.66
N LYS A 951 34.49 38.87 34.40
CA LYS A 951 33.79 38.17 33.31
C LYS A 951 34.19 36.69 33.30
N VAL A 952 33.21 35.83 33.03
CA VAL A 952 33.44 34.47 32.53
C VAL A 952 33.72 34.59 31.03
N ASP A 953 34.66 33.79 30.52
CA ASP A 953 35.03 33.80 29.11
C ASP A 953 33.94 33.10 28.27
N VAL A 954 33.63 33.65 27.09
CA VAL A 954 32.56 33.13 26.21
C VAL A 954 33.19 32.58 24.94
N ASN A 955 34.19 31.70 25.12
CA ASN A 955 34.94 31.04 24.04
C ASN A 955 34.94 29.50 24.15
N ASP A 956 34.13 28.92 25.05
CA ASP A 956 33.92 27.45 25.18
C ASP A 956 32.57 26.98 24.57
N LEU A 957 32.01 27.75 23.64
CA LEU A 957 30.93 27.33 22.75
C LEU A 957 31.41 27.53 21.31
N PHE A 958 31.18 26.53 20.45
CA PHE A 958 31.66 26.44 19.04
C PHE A 958 33.12 25.98 18.81
N ALA A 959 33.69 25.17 19.71
CA ALA A 959 34.87 24.34 19.43
C ALA A 959 34.54 22.85 19.57
N GLY A 960 33.77 22.28 18.63
CA GLY A 960 33.31 20.89 18.75
C GLY A 960 32.33 20.39 17.68
N CYS A 961 32.41 20.87 16.44
CA CYS A 961 31.60 20.34 15.34
C CYS A 961 32.38 20.35 14.02
N SER A 962 33.40 19.50 13.94
CA SER A 962 34.24 19.33 12.75
C SER A 962 34.42 17.84 12.42
N THR A 963 33.29 17.15 12.26
CA THR A 963 33.13 15.87 11.54
C THR A 963 31.64 15.65 11.32
N ILE A 964 31.13 16.03 10.15
CA ILE A 964 29.83 15.54 9.68
C ILE A 964 30.06 14.06 9.32
N PRO A 965 29.45 13.08 10.00
CA PRO A 965 29.57 11.68 9.61
C PRO A 965 28.86 11.47 8.27
N ALA A 966 29.35 10.53 7.47
CA ALA A 966 28.73 10.20 6.19
C ALA A 966 27.23 9.92 6.34
N VAL A 967 26.44 10.46 5.41
CA VAL A 967 24.97 10.32 5.35
C VAL A 967 24.57 8.86 5.57
N MET A 968 23.71 8.61 6.58
CA MET A 968 23.14 7.28 6.83
C MET A 968 22.25 6.90 5.65
N ILE A 969 22.83 6.11 4.76
CA ILE A 969 22.16 5.52 3.61
C ILE A 969 21.30 4.36 4.10
N PHE A 970 20.02 4.37 3.75
CA PHE A 970 19.11 3.24 3.93
C PHE A 970 19.77 1.96 3.44
N THR A 971 20.01 1.03 4.35
CA THR A 971 20.13 -0.40 4.05
C THR A 971 18.76 -1.02 4.27
N ILE A 972 18.32 -1.92 3.39
CA ILE A 972 17.28 -2.91 3.69
C ILE A 972 17.94 -4.29 3.76
N PRO A 973 18.24 -4.81 4.96
CA PRO A 973 18.70 -6.19 5.13
C PRO A 973 17.66 -7.10 5.81
N LEU A 974 17.85 -8.40 5.58
CA LEU A 974 17.37 -9.56 6.37
C LEU A 974 15.90 -9.98 6.25
N VAL A 975 15.71 -11.19 5.69
CA VAL A 975 15.32 -12.33 6.54
C VAL A 975 16.14 -13.55 6.14
N LYS A 976 17.01 -14.05 7.05
CA LYS A 976 17.57 -15.40 6.93
C LYS A 976 16.44 -16.40 7.15
N ASN A 977 15.70 -16.70 6.09
CA ASN A 977 14.58 -17.62 6.13
C ASN A 977 15.10 -19.07 6.17
N LYS A 978 15.61 -19.48 7.35
CA LYS A 978 15.78 -20.89 7.68
C LYS A 978 14.38 -21.51 7.79
N ARG A 979 13.79 -21.84 6.64
CA ARG A 979 12.80 -22.91 6.55
C ARG A 979 13.46 -24.19 7.04
N LYS A 980 13.35 -24.45 8.35
CA LYS A 980 13.46 -25.80 8.87
C LYS A 980 12.23 -26.54 8.36
N HIS A 981 12.39 -27.25 7.26
CA HIS A 981 11.49 -28.34 6.93
C HIS A 981 11.50 -29.33 8.09
N HIS A 982 10.39 -29.42 8.82
CA HIS A 982 9.97 -30.69 9.36
C HIS A 982 9.16 -31.41 8.27
N PRO A 983 9.25 -32.75 8.20
CA PRO A 983 8.68 -33.55 7.11
C PRO A 983 7.15 -33.54 7.10
#